data_AF-A0A8H8A330-F1
#
_entry.id   AF-A0A8H8A330-F1
#
_cell.length_a   1.000
_cell.length_b   1.000
_cell.length_c   1.000
_cell.angle_alpha   90.00
_cell.angle_beta   90.00
_cell.angle_gamma   90.00
#
_symmetry.space_group_name_H-M   'P 1'
#
loop_
_entity.id
_entity.type
_entity.pdbx_description
1 polymer ?
#
loop_
_entity_poly.entity_id
_entity_poly.type
_entity_poly.pdbx_seq_one_letter_code
_entity_poly.pdbx_strand_id
1 'polypeptide(L)'
;MITHTHISKTIKNTLKTHSGTKKRWSTLPSGKFKRKKAGKTHLNSGKSSTRLNRLRKTAYADGGKSKSQTRHLKRYLTARYSFISKISFLINEFWNSGTFTRIGYIILALSLCHLLLLIPLNQIASEEAKRNNLKEEEVSNILQKMPQDLIRIYWPIDIIQYEDSGLLIGFQNSPNDIFVITSISNIEEEILEECIQHMILKKKKSFNIIEKLCGNQYPKIIGTLHSTSNNYKCVFNCENIWINVTLDKDTKFPQFYGEEDLLKTIQVILYYSPNFYKMQYYSLKPIGLELEDKVSTKIRNSKDNYIKKSELQERLKRHVFHYKPLKNSELYFSENILKQINKIRELSIVLKNIIKDQLRNNSKEPSLSVKVRKSTNYCLKKSCLYLFQFLSNIIFWVMLIQKAVSETVLYIIEWKLYYNWISLKDISATVQQIDMRLQQFCYWPIQYQALLNRKKEYPNVTKSYPNYIRFYNNIWLIANDIIFGIIFGSYLIENKQQLIQSINYISNIYTIESLHNMIFWLMNWPGGLKLNSELAGFLGNLFLWLLNIWKEWITIINSYLPVFIQIAAISSFMGFSLFVSFLNDTLSLLTLHIHIFYTASTLIYNWQLTILISLFHLFRGKKKNILRNRIDSCDYDIDQLVLGTILFTLFAFLFPTILAFYFTFALVRIVIIIIKAILDTTLTFANHFPLFAIMLRIKDPFRLPGGIHFELMEFTPSSQLKFSLKPIQTSYIFLKSTPLSLESMFCQYSRLAQRLKCHYFSKQVIINLIRGIIIPPIPREKLYSLQYSMLPENRISIAELIKINSNQ
;
A
#
# COMPACT_ATOMS: atom_id res chain seq x y z
N MET A 1 41.37 5.63 -28.74
CA MET A 1 42.61 6.42 -28.60
C MET A 1 42.27 7.78 -27.99
N ILE A 2 42.66 8.05 -26.74
CA ILE A 2 42.48 9.37 -26.13
C ILE A 2 43.72 10.20 -26.48
N THR A 3 43.53 11.32 -27.18
CA THR A 3 44.62 12.19 -27.63
C THR A 3 45.37 12.81 -26.44
N HIS A 4 46.71 12.91 -26.53
CA HIS A 4 47.58 13.46 -25.48
C HIS A 4 47.16 14.88 -25.03
N THR A 5 46.48 15.62 -25.90
CA THR A 5 45.92 16.96 -25.64
C THR A 5 44.77 16.93 -24.63
N HIS A 6 43.88 15.93 -24.71
CA HIS A 6 42.78 15.74 -23.76
C HIS A 6 43.31 15.41 -22.36
N ILE A 7 44.34 14.59 -22.27
CA ILE A 7 44.99 14.20 -21.01
C ILE A 7 45.64 15.44 -20.36
N SER A 8 46.36 16.26 -21.13
CA SER A 8 47.00 17.49 -20.64
C SER A 8 46.01 18.52 -20.08
N LYS A 9 44.91 18.79 -20.80
CA LYS A 9 43.88 19.77 -20.40
C LYS A 9 43.16 19.34 -19.11
N THR A 10 42.92 18.04 -18.96
CA THR A 10 42.23 17.43 -17.82
C THR A 10 43.12 17.39 -16.56
N ILE A 11 44.41 17.08 -16.71
CA ILE A 11 45.38 17.12 -15.61
C ILE A 11 45.59 18.57 -15.11
N LYS A 12 45.55 19.56 -16.01
CA LYS A 12 45.70 20.98 -15.64
C LYS A 12 44.50 21.49 -14.84
N ASN A 13 43.29 21.01 -15.11
CA ASN A 13 42.08 21.38 -14.35
C ASN A 13 42.00 20.68 -12.98
N THR A 14 42.44 19.44 -12.85
CA THR A 14 42.44 18.68 -11.59
C THR A 14 43.49 19.17 -10.58
N LEU A 15 44.64 19.69 -11.03
CA LEU A 15 45.58 20.37 -10.12
C LEU A 15 44.98 21.66 -9.52
N LYS A 16 43.97 22.29 -10.14
CA LYS A 16 43.39 23.55 -9.64
C LYS A 16 42.58 23.39 -8.35
N THR A 17 42.07 22.20 -8.04
CA THR A 17 41.16 21.95 -6.90
C THR A 17 41.88 21.70 -5.57
N HIS A 18 43.18 21.39 -5.59
CA HIS A 18 44.02 21.29 -4.38
C HIS A 18 45.01 22.46 -4.33
N SER A 19 44.68 23.51 -3.58
CA SER A 19 45.41 24.78 -3.54
C SER A 19 46.91 24.63 -3.22
N GLY A 20 47.26 23.67 -2.37
CA GLY A 20 48.66 23.37 -2.01
C GLY A 20 49.47 22.69 -3.12
N THR A 21 48.84 21.82 -3.92
CA THR A 21 49.53 21.10 -5.01
C THR A 21 49.66 21.99 -6.25
N LYS A 22 48.62 22.78 -6.54
CA LYS A 22 48.62 23.82 -7.60
C LYS A 22 49.79 24.80 -7.46
N LYS A 23 50.11 25.21 -6.22
CA LYS A 23 51.19 26.17 -5.93
C LYS A 23 52.59 25.56 -6.11
N ARG A 24 52.73 24.24 -5.97
CA ARG A 24 54.04 23.55 -5.90
C ARG A 24 54.41 22.80 -7.18
N TRP A 25 53.42 22.37 -7.97
CA TRP A 25 53.62 21.52 -9.14
C TRP A 25 52.87 22.04 -10.36
N SER A 26 53.49 21.91 -11.53
CA SER A 26 52.86 22.19 -12.82
C SER A 26 53.16 21.07 -13.81
N THR A 27 52.21 20.80 -14.71
CA THR A 27 52.30 19.71 -15.67
C THR A 27 52.83 20.19 -17.00
N LEU A 28 53.66 19.36 -17.64
CA LEU A 28 54.08 19.55 -19.02
C LEU A 28 53.21 18.71 -19.98
N PRO A 29 53.10 19.11 -21.26
CA PRO A 29 52.42 18.33 -22.29
C PRO A 29 52.95 16.88 -22.43
N SER A 30 54.22 16.66 -22.10
CA SER A 30 54.87 15.33 -22.06
C SER A 30 54.42 14.43 -20.90
N GLY A 31 53.50 14.86 -20.05
CA GLY A 31 53.03 14.10 -18.88
C GLY A 31 53.97 14.10 -17.68
N LYS A 32 55.08 14.85 -17.74
CA LYS A 32 56.00 15.08 -16.61
C LYS A 32 55.51 16.21 -15.70
N PHE A 33 55.89 16.17 -14.42
CA PHE A 33 55.58 17.20 -13.44
C PHE A 33 56.84 18.02 -13.10
N LYS A 34 56.75 19.35 -13.20
CA LYS A 34 57.81 20.28 -12.76
C LYS A 34 57.44 20.94 -11.44
N ARG A 35 58.43 21.16 -10.57
CA ARG A 35 58.30 21.96 -9.35
C ARG A 35 59.38 23.04 -9.27
N LYS A 36 59.04 24.17 -8.68
CA LYS A 36 60.03 25.15 -8.21
C LYS A 36 60.59 24.67 -6.87
N LYS A 37 61.91 24.71 -6.68
CA LYS A 37 62.51 24.49 -5.36
C LYS A 37 62.18 25.72 -4.51
N ALA A 38 61.68 25.54 -3.29
CA ALA A 38 61.45 26.64 -2.37
C ALA A 38 62.81 27.13 -1.83
N GLY A 39 63.38 28.13 -2.49
CA GLY A 39 64.56 28.82 -1.98
C GLY A 39 64.12 29.89 -0.98
N LYS A 40 64.15 29.60 0.32
CA LYS A 40 64.12 30.68 1.33
C LYS A 40 65.42 31.47 1.18
N THR A 41 65.30 32.71 0.70
CA THR A 41 66.42 33.57 0.28
C THR A 41 67.35 33.95 1.43
N HIS A 42 66.83 34.13 2.65
CA HIS A 42 67.64 34.53 3.82
C HIS A 42 68.51 33.40 4.42
N LEU A 43 68.16 32.11 4.24
CA LEU A 43 68.91 30.95 4.77
C LEU A 43 70.01 30.44 3.82
N ASN A 44 70.33 31.20 2.77
CA ASN A 44 71.26 30.79 1.72
C ASN A 44 72.52 31.66 1.64
N SER A 45 72.72 32.58 2.59
CA SER A 45 73.86 33.52 2.63
C SER A 45 75.23 32.83 2.71
N GLY A 46 75.32 31.67 3.38
CA GLY A 46 76.57 30.91 3.52
C GLY A 46 76.85 29.86 2.43
N LYS A 47 76.17 29.89 1.28
CA LYS A 47 76.30 28.86 0.23
C LYS A 47 77.08 29.39 -0.97
N SER A 48 77.98 28.56 -1.52
CA SER A 48 78.72 28.88 -2.74
C SER A 48 77.81 29.26 -3.92
N SER A 49 78.32 30.12 -4.80
CA SER A 49 77.64 30.59 -6.02
C SER A 49 77.13 29.43 -6.89
N THR A 50 77.91 28.35 -7.01
CA THR A 50 77.55 27.12 -7.72
C THR A 50 76.36 26.41 -7.09
N ARG A 51 76.30 26.33 -5.75
CA ARG A 51 75.19 25.70 -5.01
C ARG A 51 73.92 26.56 -5.07
N LEU A 52 74.06 27.89 -5.00
CA LEU A 52 72.96 28.84 -5.21
C LEU A 52 72.35 28.70 -6.61
N ASN A 53 73.19 28.63 -7.64
CA ASN A 53 72.74 28.43 -9.02
C ASN A 53 72.01 27.09 -9.21
N ARG A 54 72.48 26.01 -8.57
CA ARG A 54 71.80 24.69 -8.60
C ARG A 54 70.45 24.68 -7.85
N LEU A 55 70.30 25.50 -6.82
CA LEU A 55 69.06 25.65 -6.05
C LEU A 55 68.02 26.51 -6.79
N ARG A 56 68.47 27.45 -7.65
CA ARG A 56 67.60 28.25 -8.54
C ARG A 56 67.04 27.45 -9.72
N LYS A 57 67.71 26.38 -10.19
CA LYS A 57 67.23 25.53 -11.30
C LYS A 57 65.93 24.79 -10.94
N THR A 58 64.95 24.84 -11.85
CA THR A 58 63.67 24.11 -11.77
C THR A 58 63.91 22.60 -11.71
N ALA A 59 63.19 21.89 -10.83
CA ALA A 59 63.33 20.44 -10.68
C ALA A 59 62.17 19.70 -11.36
N TYR A 60 62.50 18.65 -12.10
CA TYR A 60 61.55 17.75 -12.73
C TYR A 60 61.42 16.48 -11.89
N ALA A 61 60.22 15.93 -11.80
CA ALA A 61 60.02 14.57 -11.30
C ALA A 61 60.39 13.58 -12.41
N ASP A 62 61.69 13.30 -12.57
CA ASP A 62 62.16 12.25 -13.49
C ASP A 62 62.09 10.87 -12.82
N GLY A 63 61.70 9.88 -13.63
CA GLY A 63 61.27 8.54 -13.22
C GLY A 63 62.34 7.64 -12.59
N GLY A 64 63.53 8.15 -12.31
CA GLY A 64 64.56 7.46 -11.53
C GLY A 64 64.28 7.57 -10.02
N LYS A 65 64.84 8.60 -9.36
CA LYS A 65 64.75 8.77 -7.89
C LYS A 65 63.37 9.24 -7.38
N SER A 66 62.47 9.71 -8.26
CA SER A 66 61.14 10.26 -7.86
C SER A 66 59.95 9.35 -8.20
N LYS A 67 60.20 8.10 -8.62
CA LYS A 67 59.20 7.14 -9.13
C LYS A 67 58.01 6.95 -8.18
N SER A 68 58.26 6.94 -6.86
CA SER A 68 57.22 6.89 -5.82
C SER A 68 56.29 8.11 -5.83
N GLN A 69 56.85 9.33 -5.90
CA GLN A 69 56.09 10.58 -5.89
C GLN A 69 55.27 10.77 -7.17
N THR A 70 55.83 10.41 -8.32
CA THR A 70 55.10 10.42 -9.60
C THR A 70 53.99 9.39 -9.63
N ARG A 71 54.19 8.21 -9.01
CA ARG A 71 53.16 7.17 -8.87
C ARG A 71 52.03 7.61 -7.93
N HIS A 72 52.34 8.28 -6.82
CA HIS A 72 51.33 8.85 -5.91
C HIS A 72 50.50 9.95 -6.58
N LEU A 73 51.14 10.90 -7.28
CA LEU A 73 50.44 11.95 -8.01
C LEU A 73 49.54 11.39 -9.12
N LYS A 74 50.00 10.36 -9.84
CA LYS A 74 49.16 9.64 -10.82
C LYS A 74 48.03 8.85 -10.16
N ARG A 75 48.26 8.19 -9.00
CA ARG A 75 47.25 7.44 -8.24
C ARG A 75 46.09 8.32 -7.75
N TYR A 76 46.40 9.51 -7.23
CA TYR A 76 45.37 10.47 -6.81
C TYR A 76 44.51 10.97 -7.97
N LEU A 77 45.09 11.08 -9.18
CA LEU A 77 44.36 11.46 -10.39
C LEU A 77 43.52 10.31 -10.97
N THR A 78 44.00 9.06 -10.90
CA THR A 78 43.28 7.89 -11.42
C THR A 78 42.18 7.36 -10.50
N ALA A 79 42.31 7.51 -9.17
CA ALA A 79 41.31 7.01 -8.21
C ALA A 79 39.94 7.68 -8.37
N ARG A 80 39.88 8.97 -8.76
CA ARG A 80 38.63 9.71 -8.96
C ARG A 80 38.00 9.47 -10.34
N TYR A 81 38.82 9.20 -11.36
CA TYR A 81 38.34 8.90 -12.71
C TYR A 81 37.84 7.46 -12.88
N SER A 82 38.32 6.51 -12.07
CA SER A 82 37.88 5.11 -12.09
C SER A 82 36.36 4.97 -11.95
N PHE A 83 35.73 5.69 -11.02
CA PHE A 83 34.29 5.52 -10.77
C PHE A 83 33.43 6.11 -11.88
N ILE A 84 33.76 7.32 -12.36
CA ILE A 84 32.98 8.01 -13.41
C ILE A 84 33.22 7.38 -14.78
N SER A 85 34.44 6.95 -15.09
CA SER A 85 34.71 6.22 -16.33
C SER A 85 34.11 4.82 -16.32
N LYS A 86 34.01 4.17 -15.15
CA LYS A 86 33.34 2.88 -15.00
C LYS A 86 31.83 3.00 -15.05
N ILE A 87 31.24 4.05 -14.49
CA ILE A 87 29.81 4.36 -14.68
C ILE A 87 29.54 4.65 -16.15
N SER A 88 30.37 5.45 -16.81
CA SER A 88 30.27 5.69 -18.25
C SER A 88 30.41 4.40 -19.06
N PHE A 89 31.33 3.50 -18.68
CA PHE A 89 31.49 2.19 -19.31
C PHE A 89 30.28 1.29 -19.06
N LEU A 90 29.77 1.23 -17.82
CA LEU A 90 28.56 0.48 -17.47
C LEU A 90 27.35 1.02 -18.24
N ILE A 91 27.20 2.34 -18.33
CA ILE A 91 26.14 3.00 -19.12
C ILE A 91 26.28 2.66 -20.61
N ASN A 92 27.51 2.60 -21.14
CA ASN A 92 27.75 2.26 -22.55
C ASN A 92 27.58 0.74 -22.83
N GLU A 93 27.82 -0.14 -21.86
CA GLU A 93 27.47 -1.57 -21.95
C GLU A 93 25.96 -1.81 -21.80
N PHE A 94 25.30 -1.07 -20.91
CA PHE A 94 23.85 -1.01 -20.83
C PHE A 94 23.23 -0.49 -22.14
N TRP A 95 23.91 0.42 -22.84
CA TRP A 95 23.52 0.91 -24.17
C TRP A 95 23.61 -0.19 -25.24
N ASN A 96 24.69 -0.97 -25.25
CA ASN A 96 24.94 -2.00 -26.26
C ASN A 96 24.21 -3.34 -26.02
N SER A 97 23.79 -3.65 -24.79
CA SER A 97 23.08 -4.90 -24.44
C SER A 97 21.58 -4.90 -24.77
N GLY A 98 21.04 -3.82 -25.36
CA GLY A 98 19.60 -3.66 -25.59
C GLY A 98 18.78 -3.55 -24.29
N THR A 99 19.45 -3.45 -23.13
CA THR A 99 18.78 -3.26 -21.85
C THR A 99 18.25 -1.85 -21.72
N PHE A 100 18.88 -0.81 -22.27
CA PHE A 100 18.29 0.53 -22.34
C PHE A 100 17.13 0.67 -23.32
N THR A 101 17.01 -0.18 -24.34
CA THR A 101 15.79 -0.20 -25.16
C THR A 101 14.67 -0.91 -24.44
N ARG A 102 14.93 -2.01 -23.71
CA ARG A 102 13.94 -2.67 -22.83
C ARG A 102 13.56 -1.81 -21.62
N ILE A 103 14.52 -1.22 -20.92
CA ILE A 103 14.33 -0.22 -19.85
C ILE A 103 13.72 1.04 -20.45
N GLY A 104 14.05 1.40 -21.68
CA GLY A 104 13.42 2.46 -22.45
C GLY A 104 11.94 2.18 -22.67
N TYR A 105 11.57 0.98 -23.13
CA TYR A 105 10.18 0.53 -23.22
C TYR A 105 9.51 0.49 -21.85
N ILE A 106 10.21 0.11 -20.78
CA ILE A 106 9.69 0.09 -19.41
C ILE A 106 9.54 1.50 -18.84
N ILE A 107 10.46 2.44 -19.10
CA ILE A 107 10.38 3.85 -18.69
C ILE A 107 9.35 4.56 -19.54
N LEU A 108 9.24 4.24 -20.84
CA LEU A 108 8.22 4.77 -21.73
C LEU A 108 6.85 4.20 -21.34
N ALA A 109 6.75 2.93 -20.94
CA ALA A 109 5.55 2.33 -20.36
C ALA A 109 5.24 2.85 -18.95
N LEU A 110 6.24 3.10 -18.09
CA LEU A 110 6.09 3.65 -16.75
C LEU A 110 5.76 5.14 -16.80
N SER A 111 6.29 5.88 -17.77
CA SER A 111 5.95 7.28 -18.04
C SER A 111 4.60 7.39 -18.73
N LEU A 112 4.24 6.46 -19.62
CA LEU A 112 2.86 6.30 -20.10
C LEU A 112 1.92 5.97 -18.94
N CYS A 113 2.28 5.03 -18.06
CA CYS A 113 1.54 4.74 -16.82
C CYS A 113 1.51 5.97 -15.90
N HIS A 114 2.58 6.76 -15.84
CA HIS A 114 2.62 7.95 -15.01
C HIS A 114 1.67 9.03 -15.55
N LEU A 115 1.64 9.21 -16.87
CA LEU A 115 0.74 10.11 -17.57
C LEU A 115 -0.72 9.63 -17.54
N LEU A 116 -0.96 8.33 -17.75
CA LEU A 116 -2.30 7.74 -17.87
C LEU A 116 -2.94 7.36 -16.53
N LEU A 117 -2.15 7.04 -15.50
CA LEU A 117 -2.65 6.62 -14.19
C LEU A 117 -2.35 7.66 -13.12
N LEU A 118 -1.07 8.02 -12.93
CA LEU A 118 -0.65 8.82 -11.77
C LEU A 118 -1.04 10.30 -11.86
N ILE A 119 -1.04 10.94 -13.04
CA ILE A 119 -1.52 12.33 -13.19
C ILE A 119 -3.02 12.44 -12.90
N PRO A 120 -3.90 11.60 -13.49
CA PRO A 120 -5.32 11.57 -13.10
C PRO A 120 -5.50 11.23 -11.62
N LEU A 121 -4.74 10.27 -11.07
CA LEU A 121 -4.80 9.96 -9.64
C LEU A 121 -4.45 11.16 -8.76
N ASN A 122 -3.42 11.92 -9.11
CA ASN A 122 -2.98 13.08 -8.32
C ASN A 122 -4.00 14.22 -8.40
N GLN A 123 -4.60 14.47 -9.57
CA GLN A 123 -5.69 15.44 -9.72
C GLN A 123 -6.90 15.04 -8.87
N ILE A 124 -7.34 13.77 -8.97
CA ILE A 124 -8.45 13.24 -8.16
C ILE A 124 -8.13 13.34 -6.66
N ALA A 125 -6.90 13.01 -6.24
CA ALA A 125 -6.48 13.13 -4.83
C ALA A 125 -6.52 14.59 -4.35
N SER A 126 -6.10 15.54 -5.19
CA SER A 126 -6.12 16.97 -4.86
C SER A 126 -7.53 17.55 -4.76
N GLU A 127 -8.46 17.07 -5.60
CA GLU A 127 -9.88 17.43 -5.51
C GLU A 127 -10.53 16.83 -4.27
N GLU A 128 -10.21 15.57 -3.93
CA GLU A 128 -10.66 14.93 -2.69
C GLU A 128 -10.16 15.66 -1.45
N ALA A 129 -8.90 16.09 -1.44
CA ALA A 129 -8.33 16.86 -0.32
C ALA A 129 -9.04 18.20 -0.12
N LYS A 130 -9.37 18.92 -1.21
CA LYS A 130 -10.18 20.15 -1.15
C LYS A 130 -11.61 19.89 -0.64
N ARG A 131 -12.24 18.80 -1.07
CA ARG A 131 -13.60 18.40 -0.64
C ARG A 131 -13.67 18.02 0.84
N ASN A 132 -12.64 17.37 1.38
CA ASN A 132 -12.61 16.97 2.79
C ASN A 132 -12.41 18.18 3.72
N ASN A 133 -11.60 19.17 3.34
CA ASN A 133 -11.41 20.39 4.14
C ASN A 133 -12.71 21.21 4.27
N LEU A 134 -13.54 21.25 3.21
CA LEU A 134 -14.85 21.93 3.25
C LEU A 134 -15.86 21.25 4.19
N LYS A 135 -15.76 19.91 4.35
CA LYS A 135 -16.67 19.14 5.21
C LYS A 135 -16.44 19.34 6.70
N GLU A 136 -15.23 19.74 7.13
CA GLU A 136 -14.96 19.97 8.56
C GLU A 136 -15.43 21.36 9.03
N GLU A 137 -15.58 22.34 8.13
CA GLU A 137 -16.01 23.69 8.50
C GLU A 137 -17.55 23.88 8.44
N GLU A 138 -18.26 23.28 7.48
CA GLU A 138 -19.69 23.56 7.25
C GLU A 138 -20.66 22.72 8.09
N VAL A 139 -20.23 21.56 8.61
CA VAL A 139 -21.14 20.62 9.32
C VAL A 139 -21.48 21.07 10.76
N SER A 140 -20.85 22.13 11.25
CA SER A 140 -21.07 22.63 12.62
C SER A 140 -22.29 23.54 12.78
N ASN A 141 -22.89 24.07 11.72
CA ASN A 141 -23.85 25.18 11.81
C ASN A 141 -25.30 24.91 11.35
N ILE A 142 -25.65 23.73 10.81
CA ILE A 142 -26.98 23.52 10.17
C ILE A 142 -27.72 22.27 10.69
N LEU A 143 -27.84 22.11 12.01
CA LEU A 143 -28.66 21.04 12.60
C LEU A 143 -29.58 21.54 13.71
N GLN A 144 -30.37 22.57 13.43
CA GLN A 144 -31.56 22.88 14.23
C GLN A 144 -32.74 23.23 13.32
N LYS A 145 -33.83 22.49 13.51
CA LYS A 145 -35.16 22.54 12.86
C LYS A 145 -35.30 21.81 11.51
N MET A 146 -35.82 20.58 11.58
CA MET A 146 -36.54 19.93 10.48
C MET A 146 -38.00 19.71 10.92
N PRO A 147 -39.00 20.02 10.08
CA PRO A 147 -40.42 19.79 10.40
C PRO A 147 -40.78 18.30 10.41
N GLN A 148 -41.75 17.91 11.25
CA GLN A 148 -42.12 16.53 11.54
C GLN A 148 -43.07 15.88 10.49
N ASP A 149 -43.45 16.61 9.44
CA ASP A 149 -44.41 16.17 8.40
C ASP A 149 -43.82 16.23 6.97
N LEU A 150 -43.05 15.19 6.61
CA LEU A 150 -42.30 15.10 5.36
C LEU A 150 -42.56 13.76 4.63
N ILE A 151 -43.01 13.81 3.38
CA ILE A 151 -43.17 12.64 2.48
C ILE A 151 -41.96 12.57 1.55
N ARG A 152 -41.30 11.41 1.49
CA ARG A 152 -40.13 11.14 0.65
C ARG A 152 -40.50 10.25 -0.52
N ILE A 153 -40.26 10.72 -1.73
CA ILE A 153 -40.49 9.98 -2.97
C ILE A 153 -39.14 9.66 -3.61
N TYR A 154 -38.82 8.37 -3.74
CA TYR A 154 -37.60 7.90 -4.39
C TYR A 154 -37.88 7.69 -5.89
N TRP A 155 -37.21 8.49 -6.73
CA TRP A 155 -37.48 8.56 -8.16
C TRP A 155 -36.27 8.16 -9.02
N PRO A 156 -36.37 7.06 -9.83
CA PRO A 156 -35.30 6.63 -10.73
C PRO A 156 -35.32 7.39 -12.07
N ILE A 157 -34.35 8.29 -12.27
CA ILE A 157 -34.30 9.18 -13.45
C ILE A 157 -34.04 8.42 -14.76
N ASP A 158 -33.32 7.31 -14.71
CA ASP A 158 -32.89 6.56 -15.89
C ASP A 158 -33.90 5.51 -16.38
N ILE A 159 -34.88 5.15 -15.53
CA ILE A 159 -35.88 4.12 -15.84
C ILE A 159 -37.15 4.76 -16.41
N ILE A 160 -37.57 5.90 -15.87
CA ILE A 160 -38.83 6.57 -16.24
C ILE A 160 -38.49 7.71 -17.20
N GLN A 161 -39.01 7.61 -18.42
CA GLN A 161 -38.82 8.62 -19.47
C GLN A 161 -40.16 9.27 -19.83
N TYR A 162 -40.10 10.45 -20.43
CA TYR A 162 -41.27 11.20 -20.89
C TYR A 162 -42.20 10.37 -21.79
N GLU A 163 -41.63 9.47 -22.60
CA GLU A 163 -42.35 8.61 -23.54
C GLU A 163 -43.18 7.50 -22.88
N ASP A 164 -42.92 7.17 -21.61
CA ASP A 164 -43.59 6.08 -20.89
C ASP A 164 -44.87 6.56 -20.14
N SER A 165 -45.57 7.60 -20.62
CA SER A 165 -46.79 8.10 -19.95
C SER A 165 -47.85 6.99 -19.80
N GLY A 166 -48.34 6.77 -18.58
CA GLY A 166 -49.17 5.61 -18.23
C GLY A 166 -49.24 5.36 -16.72
N LEU A 167 -49.42 4.11 -16.29
CA LEU A 167 -49.56 3.74 -14.88
C LEU A 167 -48.19 3.61 -14.19
N LEU A 168 -48.04 4.17 -12.99
CA LEU A 168 -46.86 4.08 -12.14
C LEU A 168 -46.97 2.91 -11.17
N ILE A 169 -45.95 2.05 -11.20
CA ILE A 169 -45.80 0.92 -10.29
C ILE A 169 -44.70 1.22 -9.29
N GLY A 170 -44.97 0.97 -8.02
CA GLY A 170 -44.01 1.13 -6.94
C GLY A 170 -44.40 0.35 -5.69
N PHE A 171 -43.74 0.63 -4.57
CA PHE A 171 -44.19 0.12 -3.26
C PHE A 171 -43.98 1.19 -2.18
N GLN A 172 -44.75 1.08 -1.11
CA GLN A 172 -44.64 1.94 0.06
C GLN A 172 -43.89 1.19 1.16
N ASN A 173 -42.80 1.79 1.67
CA ASN A 173 -41.98 1.17 2.71
C ASN A 173 -42.40 1.63 4.11
N SER A 174 -42.79 2.90 4.23
CA SER A 174 -43.34 3.53 5.43
C SER A 174 -44.47 4.48 5.01
N PRO A 175 -45.37 4.94 5.90
CA PRO A 175 -46.42 5.91 5.53
C PRO A 175 -45.87 7.15 4.81
N ASN A 176 -44.60 7.49 5.04
CA ASN A 176 -43.92 8.66 4.49
C ASN A 176 -42.88 8.33 3.40
N ASP A 177 -42.50 7.07 3.16
CA ASP A 177 -41.47 6.69 2.18
C ASP A 177 -42.08 5.88 1.02
N ILE A 178 -42.05 6.46 -0.18
CA ILE A 178 -42.64 5.89 -1.38
C ILE A 178 -41.55 5.64 -2.44
N PHE A 179 -41.47 4.40 -2.95
CA PHE A 179 -40.53 4.02 -3.99
C PHE A 179 -41.23 3.82 -5.33
N VAL A 180 -40.78 4.55 -6.35
CA VAL A 180 -41.25 4.36 -7.72
C VAL A 180 -40.33 3.37 -8.43
N ILE A 181 -40.90 2.31 -9.03
CA ILE A 181 -40.13 1.28 -9.75
C ILE A 181 -40.11 1.54 -11.26
N THR A 182 -41.28 1.64 -11.88
CA THR A 182 -41.44 1.78 -13.34
C THR A 182 -42.76 2.43 -13.72
N SER A 183 -42.79 3.08 -14.88
CA SER A 183 -44.02 3.39 -15.62
C SER A 183 -44.29 2.34 -16.71
N ILE A 184 -45.56 2.09 -16.99
CA ILE A 184 -46.04 1.25 -18.09
C ILE A 184 -47.10 2.00 -18.89
N SER A 185 -46.83 2.18 -20.18
CA SER A 185 -47.72 2.82 -21.15
C SER A 185 -48.71 1.82 -21.77
N ASN A 186 -49.91 2.28 -22.13
CA ASN A 186 -50.91 1.58 -22.95
C ASN A 186 -51.54 0.31 -22.32
N ILE A 187 -51.84 0.30 -21.02
CA ILE A 187 -52.60 -0.77 -20.36
C ILE A 187 -53.65 -0.15 -19.45
N GLU A 188 -54.86 -0.72 -19.43
CA GLU A 188 -55.94 -0.34 -18.50
C GLU A 188 -55.61 -0.80 -17.07
N GLU A 189 -56.08 -0.03 -16.09
CA GLU A 189 -55.79 -0.27 -14.67
C GLU A 189 -56.23 -1.66 -14.21
N GLU A 190 -57.44 -2.08 -14.58
CA GLU A 190 -58.03 -3.38 -14.22
C GLU A 190 -57.18 -4.57 -14.70
N ILE A 191 -56.70 -4.53 -15.95
CA ILE A 191 -55.87 -5.59 -16.54
C ILE A 191 -54.50 -5.67 -15.83
N LEU A 192 -53.95 -4.53 -15.43
CA LEU A 192 -52.68 -4.48 -14.73
C LEU A 192 -52.82 -4.97 -13.28
N GLU A 193 -53.90 -4.60 -12.59
CA GLU A 193 -54.22 -5.11 -11.26
C GLU A 193 -54.46 -6.61 -11.29
N GLU A 194 -55.22 -7.14 -12.26
CA GLU A 194 -55.38 -8.58 -12.46
C GLU A 194 -54.04 -9.26 -12.71
N CYS A 195 -53.14 -8.67 -13.51
CA CYS A 195 -51.80 -9.22 -13.73
C CYS A 195 -50.99 -9.29 -12.44
N ILE A 196 -51.04 -8.24 -11.60
CA ILE A 196 -50.35 -8.18 -10.31
C ILE A 196 -50.95 -9.19 -9.32
N GLN A 197 -52.27 -9.25 -9.20
CA GLN A 197 -52.98 -10.19 -8.34
C GLN A 197 -52.78 -11.65 -8.80
N HIS A 198 -52.83 -11.91 -10.10
CA HIS A 198 -52.57 -13.23 -10.68
C HIS A 198 -51.11 -13.67 -10.51
N MET A 199 -50.15 -12.73 -10.51
CA MET A 199 -48.76 -13.00 -10.12
C MET A 199 -48.66 -13.40 -8.64
N ILE A 200 -49.41 -12.74 -7.76
CA ILE A 200 -49.46 -13.03 -6.31
C ILE A 200 -50.08 -14.40 -6.04
N LEU A 201 -51.19 -14.72 -6.69
CA LEU A 201 -51.95 -15.95 -6.48
C LEU A 201 -51.26 -17.21 -7.03
N LYS A 202 -50.60 -17.15 -8.20
CA LYS A 202 -50.04 -18.35 -8.85
C LYS A 202 -48.71 -18.87 -8.29
N LYS A 203 -48.10 -18.23 -7.27
CA LYS A 203 -46.83 -18.66 -6.62
C LYS A 203 -45.78 -19.23 -7.60
N LYS A 204 -45.61 -18.63 -8.78
CA LYS A 204 -44.59 -19.08 -9.75
C LYS A 204 -43.20 -18.84 -9.18
N LYS A 205 -42.15 -19.52 -9.68
CA LYS A 205 -40.75 -19.26 -9.28
C LYS A 205 -40.37 -17.76 -9.36
N SER A 206 -40.99 -17.00 -10.26
CA SER A 206 -40.88 -15.53 -10.40
C SER A 206 -41.46 -14.72 -9.23
N PHE A 207 -42.39 -15.27 -8.45
CA PHE A 207 -42.99 -14.63 -7.28
C PHE A 207 -42.03 -14.57 -6.09
N ASN A 208 -41.37 -15.70 -5.76
CA ASN A 208 -40.34 -15.77 -4.71
C ASN A 208 -39.15 -14.84 -5.00
N ILE A 209 -38.93 -14.51 -6.27
CA ILE A 209 -37.89 -13.60 -6.75
C ILE A 209 -38.25 -12.15 -6.41
N ILE A 210 -39.48 -11.73 -6.73
CA ILE A 210 -39.97 -10.37 -6.46
C ILE A 210 -40.08 -10.12 -4.95
N GLU A 211 -40.58 -11.08 -4.18
CA GLU A 211 -40.70 -11.01 -2.72
C GLU A 211 -39.32 -10.80 -2.03
N LYS A 212 -38.30 -11.55 -2.47
CA LYS A 212 -36.90 -11.37 -2.01
C LYS A 212 -36.27 -10.04 -2.45
N LEU A 213 -36.73 -9.48 -3.56
CA LEU A 213 -36.19 -8.23 -4.10
C LEU A 213 -36.81 -7.00 -3.42
N CYS A 214 -38.10 -7.00 -3.13
CA CYS A 214 -38.81 -5.91 -2.45
C CYS A 214 -38.68 -5.93 -0.91
N GLY A 215 -38.19 -7.03 -0.32
CA GLY A 215 -38.04 -7.13 1.14
C GLY A 215 -39.37 -7.38 1.85
N ASN A 216 -40.13 -8.36 1.33
CA ASN A 216 -41.47 -8.75 1.81
C ASN A 216 -42.58 -7.70 1.58
N GLN A 217 -42.34 -6.71 0.70
CA GLN A 217 -43.34 -5.76 0.22
C GLN A 217 -43.75 -6.10 -1.21
N TYR A 218 -44.96 -5.70 -1.61
CA TYR A 218 -45.53 -6.02 -2.91
C TYR A 218 -45.62 -4.77 -3.79
N PRO A 219 -45.28 -4.86 -5.09
CA PRO A 219 -45.51 -3.77 -6.01
C PRO A 219 -47.01 -3.50 -6.14
N LYS A 220 -47.42 -2.25 -5.96
CA LYS A 220 -48.77 -1.74 -6.15
C LYS A 220 -48.76 -0.64 -7.21
N ILE A 221 -49.93 -0.37 -7.78
CA ILE A 221 -50.14 0.82 -8.58
C ILE A 221 -50.16 2.01 -7.60
N ILE A 222 -49.28 2.98 -7.82
CA ILE A 222 -49.11 4.16 -6.94
C ILE A 222 -49.71 5.40 -7.58
N GLY A 223 -49.91 5.42 -8.90
CA GLY A 223 -50.63 6.51 -9.55
C GLY A 223 -50.40 6.56 -11.06
N THR A 224 -50.59 7.73 -11.67
CA THR A 224 -50.48 7.94 -13.12
C THR A 224 -49.39 8.96 -13.46
N LEU A 225 -48.67 8.66 -14.54
CA LEU A 225 -47.67 9.51 -15.15
C LEU A 225 -48.26 10.17 -16.39
N HIS A 226 -48.44 11.49 -16.33
CA HIS A 226 -48.95 12.28 -17.44
C HIS A 226 -47.82 13.02 -18.16
N SER A 227 -47.89 12.97 -19.50
CA SER A 227 -47.11 13.84 -20.37
C SER A 227 -47.78 15.22 -20.43
N THR A 228 -46.98 16.29 -20.49
CA THR A 228 -47.43 17.70 -20.63
C THR A 228 -48.35 17.96 -21.84
N SER A 229 -48.49 16.98 -22.76
CA SER A 229 -49.40 17.05 -23.90
C SER A 229 -50.88 16.79 -23.57
N ASN A 230 -51.22 16.22 -22.40
CA ASN A 230 -52.59 15.79 -22.10
C ASN A 230 -53.25 16.69 -21.05
N ASN A 231 -54.27 17.45 -21.44
CA ASN A 231 -55.05 18.35 -20.60
C ASN A 231 -55.95 17.59 -19.60
N TYR A 232 -55.38 17.03 -18.53
CA TYR A 232 -56.16 16.44 -17.43
C TYR A 232 -55.90 17.15 -16.10
N LYS A 233 -56.98 17.39 -15.33
CA LYS A 233 -56.92 17.94 -13.96
C LYS A 233 -56.25 16.91 -13.04
N CYS A 234 -55.07 17.22 -12.54
CA CYS A 234 -54.30 16.35 -11.65
C CYS A 234 -54.43 16.83 -10.20
N VAL A 235 -55.03 16.02 -9.33
CA VAL A 235 -55.08 16.28 -7.88
C VAL A 235 -54.26 15.21 -7.17
N PHE A 236 -53.26 15.61 -6.38
CA PHE A 236 -52.54 14.72 -5.47
C PHE A 236 -53.44 14.44 -4.26
N ASN A 237 -53.88 13.19 -4.07
CA ASN A 237 -54.79 12.85 -2.98
C ASN A 237 -54.02 12.13 -1.85
N CYS A 238 -53.91 12.79 -0.69
CA CYS A 238 -53.10 12.32 0.44
C CYS A 238 -53.70 11.15 1.21
N GLU A 239 -55.01 10.92 1.12
CA GLU A 239 -55.71 9.90 1.91
C GLU A 239 -55.55 8.48 1.33
N ASN A 240 -55.41 8.36 0.01
CA ASN A 240 -55.26 7.07 -0.69
C ASN A 240 -53.88 6.82 -1.32
N ILE A 241 -52.92 7.74 -1.14
CA ILE A 241 -51.54 7.67 -1.70
C ILE A 241 -51.58 7.42 -3.22
N TRP A 242 -52.42 8.18 -3.93
CA TRP A 242 -52.44 8.19 -5.39
C TRP A 242 -51.61 9.37 -5.92
N ILE A 243 -50.48 9.08 -6.54
CA ILE A 243 -49.51 10.05 -7.01
C ILE A 243 -49.75 10.36 -8.50
N ASN A 244 -50.31 11.53 -8.76
CA ASN A 244 -50.39 12.09 -10.12
C ASN A 244 -49.13 12.92 -10.40
N VAL A 245 -48.31 12.46 -11.35
CA VAL A 245 -47.03 13.12 -11.71
C VAL A 245 -47.09 13.62 -13.14
N THR A 246 -46.61 14.85 -13.35
CA THR A 246 -46.36 15.39 -14.70
C THR A 246 -44.86 15.44 -14.98
N LEU A 247 -44.45 14.96 -16.15
CA LEU A 247 -43.08 15.04 -16.66
C LEU A 247 -43.05 15.94 -17.89
N ASP A 248 -42.10 16.88 -17.90
CA ASP A 248 -41.86 17.75 -19.05
C ASP A 248 -40.77 17.18 -19.97
N LYS A 249 -40.77 17.57 -21.24
CA LYS A 249 -39.72 17.16 -22.21
C LYS A 249 -38.36 17.77 -21.85
N ASP A 250 -38.38 19.02 -21.37
CA ASP A 250 -37.17 19.79 -21.09
C ASP A 250 -36.63 19.54 -19.67
N THR A 251 -37.51 19.20 -18.73
CA THR A 251 -37.14 18.91 -17.34
C THR A 251 -37.42 17.45 -17.00
N LYS A 252 -36.37 16.64 -16.78
CA LYS A 252 -36.46 15.23 -16.36
C LYS A 252 -36.93 15.04 -14.91
N PHE A 253 -37.54 16.05 -14.31
CA PHE A 253 -37.93 16.08 -12.90
C PHE A 253 -39.46 15.93 -12.78
N PRO A 254 -39.95 15.07 -11.85
CA PRO A 254 -41.37 14.89 -11.64
C PRO A 254 -41.98 16.12 -10.95
N GLN A 255 -43.07 16.66 -11.49
CA GLN A 255 -43.81 17.80 -10.93
C GLN A 255 -45.13 17.34 -10.29
N PHE A 256 -45.50 17.95 -9.15
CA PHE A 256 -46.68 17.60 -8.33
C PHE A 256 -47.60 18.81 -8.14
N TYR A 257 -48.90 18.63 -8.33
CA TYR A 257 -49.93 19.67 -8.22
C TYR A 257 -51.05 19.18 -7.27
N GLY A 258 -51.60 20.07 -6.42
CA GLY A 258 -52.60 19.73 -5.41
C GLY A 258 -53.41 20.93 -4.90
N GLU A 259 -54.40 20.68 -4.04
CA GLU A 259 -55.27 21.70 -3.41
C GLU A 259 -54.60 22.38 -2.20
N GLU A 260 -55.07 23.58 -1.82
CA GLU A 260 -54.34 24.56 -0.98
C GLU A 260 -54.06 24.15 0.49
N ASP A 261 -54.61 23.04 1.00
CA ASP A 261 -54.55 22.64 2.43
C ASP A 261 -53.57 21.49 2.77
N LEU A 262 -52.53 21.28 1.95
CA LEU A 262 -51.52 20.25 2.19
C LEU A 262 -50.45 20.69 3.21
N LEU A 263 -50.63 20.32 4.48
CA LEU A 263 -49.67 20.55 5.58
C LEU A 263 -48.34 19.77 5.45
N LYS A 264 -48.22 18.83 4.50
CA LYS A 264 -47.05 17.94 4.35
C LYS A 264 -46.12 18.39 3.21
N THR A 265 -44.83 18.51 3.51
CA THR A 265 -43.80 18.86 2.51
C THR A 265 -43.33 17.61 1.74
N ILE A 266 -43.21 17.72 0.41
CA ILE A 266 -42.76 16.60 -0.45
C ILE A 266 -41.26 16.76 -0.73
N GLN A 267 -40.50 15.70 -0.48
CA GLN A 267 -39.09 15.58 -0.79
C GLN A 267 -38.86 14.50 -1.84
N VAL A 268 -38.39 14.90 -3.02
CA VAL A 268 -38.11 14.00 -4.11
C VAL A 268 -36.63 13.66 -4.11
N ILE A 269 -36.30 12.39 -3.85
CA ILE A 269 -34.93 11.88 -3.89
C ILE A 269 -34.69 11.27 -5.26
N LEU A 270 -33.96 12.00 -6.09
CA LEU A 270 -33.59 11.66 -7.45
C LEU A 270 -32.30 10.82 -7.43
N TYR A 271 -32.29 9.69 -8.14
CA TYR A 271 -31.08 8.87 -8.25
C TYR A 271 -30.98 8.17 -9.60
N TYR A 272 -29.74 7.79 -9.96
CA TYR A 272 -29.49 6.86 -11.05
C TYR A 272 -29.53 5.42 -10.55
N SER A 273 -30.37 4.58 -11.17
CA SER A 273 -30.52 3.19 -10.79
C SER A 273 -29.22 2.40 -11.10
N PRO A 274 -28.64 1.70 -10.11
CA PRO A 274 -27.35 1.06 -10.30
C PRO A 274 -27.47 -0.15 -11.23
N ASN A 275 -26.48 -0.31 -12.12
CA ASN A 275 -26.48 -1.41 -13.07
C ASN A 275 -25.77 -2.66 -12.52
N PHE A 276 -26.54 -3.72 -12.30
CA PHE A 276 -26.03 -5.02 -11.83
C PHE A 276 -24.97 -5.63 -12.75
N TYR A 277 -25.14 -5.56 -14.08
CA TYR A 277 -24.18 -6.10 -15.05
C TYR A 277 -22.84 -5.37 -15.00
N LYS A 278 -22.84 -4.10 -14.59
CA LYS A 278 -21.63 -3.29 -14.36
C LYS A 278 -21.11 -3.39 -12.92
N MET A 279 -21.79 -4.10 -12.03
CA MET A 279 -21.46 -4.22 -10.60
C MET A 279 -21.48 -2.88 -9.84
N GLN A 280 -22.37 -1.97 -10.22
CA GLN A 280 -22.56 -0.70 -9.53
C GLN A 280 -23.52 -0.88 -8.37
N TYR A 281 -23.31 -0.17 -7.26
CA TYR A 281 -24.22 -0.13 -6.12
C TYR A 281 -23.93 1.05 -5.19
N TYR A 282 -24.91 1.44 -4.38
CA TYR A 282 -24.78 2.43 -3.32
C TYR A 282 -24.49 1.74 -1.98
N SER A 283 -23.64 2.37 -1.17
CA SER A 283 -23.28 1.90 0.17
C SER A 283 -23.04 3.08 1.11
N LEU A 284 -23.46 2.96 2.37
CA LEU A 284 -23.14 3.95 3.42
C LEU A 284 -21.70 3.82 3.90
N LYS A 285 -21.23 2.57 4.00
CA LYS A 285 -19.88 2.26 4.45
C LYS A 285 -18.97 2.05 3.24
N PRO A 286 -17.72 2.52 3.30
CA PRO A 286 -16.76 2.25 2.24
C PRO A 286 -16.56 0.74 2.09
N ILE A 287 -16.41 0.29 0.85
CA ILE A 287 -16.13 -1.13 0.58
C ILE A 287 -14.83 -1.57 1.27
N GLY A 288 -14.93 -2.55 2.16
CA GLY A 288 -13.78 -3.12 2.84
C GLY A 288 -12.92 -3.93 1.86
N LEU A 289 -11.69 -3.49 1.60
CA LEU A 289 -10.71 -4.31 0.88
C LEU A 289 -10.12 -5.43 1.77
N GLU A 290 -10.29 -5.34 3.10
CA GLU A 290 -9.84 -6.31 4.12
C GLU A 290 -10.96 -7.21 4.64
N LEU A 291 -10.64 -8.46 5.03
CA LEU A 291 -11.57 -9.32 5.76
C LEU A 291 -11.97 -8.67 7.10
N GLU A 292 -13.28 -8.54 7.33
CA GLU A 292 -13.84 -7.81 8.49
C GLU A 292 -13.41 -8.41 9.84
N ASP A 293 -13.20 -9.73 9.90
CA ASP A 293 -12.83 -10.47 11.11
C ASP A 293 -11.51 -9.94 11.74
N LYS A 294 -10.51 -9.61 10.92
CA LYS A 294 -9.20 -9.09 11.36
C LYS A 294 -9.25 -7.65 11.87
N VAL A 295 -10.23 -6.87 11.42
CA VAL A 295 -10.43 -5.49 11.89
C VAL A 295 -11.02 -5.51 13.30
N SER A 296 -11.94 -6.44 13.59
CA SER A 296 -12.54 -6.59 14.92
C SER A 296 -11.54 -7.04 15.99
N THR A 297 -10.64 -7.99 15.66
CA THR A 297 -9.58 -8.49 16.55
C THR A 297 -8.46 -7.47 16.75
N LYS A 298 -8.05 -6.74 15.70
CA LYS A 298 -7.09 -5.62 15.82
C LYS A 298 -7.66 -4.44 16.60
N ILE A 299 -8.95 -4.14 16.48
CA ILE A 299 -9.60 -3.12 17.32
C ILE A 299 -9.62 -3.57 18.78
N ARG A 300 -9.84 -4.85 19.08
CA ARG A 300 -9.70 -5.38 20.46
C ARG A 300 -8.27 -5.27 21.01
N ASN A 301 -7.25 -5.68 20.23
CA ASN A 301 -5.86 -5.64 20.69
C ASN A 301 -5.25 -4.22 20.73
N SER A 302 -5.75 -3.30 19.90
CA SER A 302 -5.39 -1.89 19.99
C SER A 302 -6.16 -1.18 21.10
N LYS A 303 -7.38 -1.60 21.42
CA LYS A 303 -8.13 -1.14 22.59
C LYS A 303 -7.33 -1.34 23.87
N ASP A 304 -6.57 -2.42 24.08
CA ASP A 304 -5.79 -2.56 25.33
C ASP A 304 -4.66 -1.53 25.50
N ASN A 305 -4.03 -1.08 24.40
CA ASN A 305 -3.04 0.01 24.45
C ASN A 305 -3.69 1.40 24.44
N TYR A 306 -4.86 1.54 23.79
CA TYR A 306 -5.67 2.75 23.85
C TYR A 306 -6.37 2.90 25.19
N ILE A 307 -6.70 1.83 25.92
CA ILE A 307 -7.38 1.84 27.22
C ILE A 307 -6.46 2.50 28.25
N LYS A 308 -5.17 2.17 28.28
CA LYS A 308 -4.19 2.87 29.15
C LYS A 308 -4.01 4.35 28.80
N LYS A 309 -4.16 4.72 27.52
CA LYS A 309 -4.06 6.11 27.06
C LYS A 309 -5.38 6.86 27.21
N SER A 310 -6.52 6.16 27.15
CA SER A 310 -7.87 6.66 27.32
C SER A 310 -8.24 6.82 28.78
N GLU A 311 -7.69 6.02 29.69
CA GLU A 311 -7.79 6.23 31.15
C GLU A 311 -7.04 7.51 31.56
N LEU A 312 -5.88 7.75 30.95
CA LEU A 312 -5.11 9.00 31.08
C LEU A 312 -5.85 10.19 30.44
N GLN A 313 -6.47 10.00 29.28
CA GLN A 313 -7.34 11.01 28.65
C GLN A 313 -8.66 11.21 29.40
N GLU A 314 -9.22 10.20 30.07
CA GLU A 314 -10.43 10.32 30.90
C GLU A 314 -10.12 11.09 32.17
N ARG A 315 -8.95 10.87 32.79
CA ARG A 315 -8.45 11.71 33.88
C ARG A 315 -8.21 13.16 33.42
N LEU A 316 -7.76 13.39 32.19
CA LEU A 316 -7.64 14.74 31.60
C LEU A 316 -9.00 15.35 31.20
N LYS A 317 -9.95 14.54 30.72
CA LYS A 317 -11.32 14.97 30.37
C LYS A 317 -12.16 15.32 31.60
N ARG A 318 -11.86 14.76 32.78
CA ARG A 318 -12.45 15.21 34.05
C ARG A 318 -12.05 16.66 34.40
N HIS A 319 -11.03 17.22 33.75
CA HIS A 319 -10.55 18.60 33.93
C HIS A 319 -10.88 19.54 32.76
N VAL A 320 -11.64 19.12 31.75
CA VAL A 320 -12.02 19.98 30.60
C VAL A 320 -13.50 19.81 30.31
N PHE A 321 -14.22 20.93 30.28
CA PHE A 321 -15.66 21.03 30.06
C PHE A 321 -16.15 20.20 28.85
N HIS A 322 -17.25 19.49 29.06
CA HIS A 322 -17.82 18.53 28.13
C HIS A 322 -18.40 19.18 26.86
N TYR A 323 -17.84 18.85 25.70
CA TYR A 323 -18.65 18.65 24.50
C TYR A 323 -19.17 17.21 24.52
N LYS A 324 -20.48 17.03 24.77
CA LYS A 324 -21.18 15.77 24.45
C LYS A 324 -21.36 15.74 22.92
N PRO A 325 -20.75 14.80 22.18
CA PRO A 325 -21.22 14.55 20.83
C PRO A 325 -22.63 13.96 20.96
N LEU A 326 -23.60 14.54 20.26
CA LEU A 326 -24.94 13.97 20.13
C LEU A 326 -24.81 12.58 19.48
N LYS A 327 -24.77 11.54 20.30
CA LYS A 327 -25.28 10.23 19.90
C LYS A 327 -26.79 10.37 19.85
N ASN A 328 -27.40 9.96 18.73
CA ASN A 328 -28.85 9.84 18.51
C ASN A 328 -29.52 10.91 17.62
N SER A 329 -28.84 11.42 16.59
CA SER A 329 -29.53 11.64 15.32
C SER A 329 -29.25 10.42 14.44
N GLU A 330 -30.03 9.35 14.63
CA GLU A 330 -30.02 8.24 13.70
C GLU A 330 -30.18 8.81 12.28
N LEU A 331 -29.20 8.56 11.43
CA LEU A 331 -29.31 8.82 10.00
C LEU A 331 -30.55 8.06 9.52
N TYR A 332 -31.68 8.74 9.35
CA TYR A 332 -32.95 8.16 8.89
C TYR A 332 -32.85 7.44 7.53
N PHE A 333 -31.71 7.56 6.84
CA PHE A 333 -31.36 6.80 5.66
C PHE A 333 -30.83 5.40 6.04
N SER A 334 -31.75 4.44 6.22
CA SER A 334 -31.42 3.09 6.66
C SER A 334 -30.66 2.27 5.59
N GLU A 335 -29.83 1.31 6.02
CA GLU A 335 -29.19 0.33 5.11
C GLU A 335 -30.24 -0.47 4.29
N ASN A 336 -31.49 -0.55 4.76
CA ASN A 336 -32.57 -1.24 4.07
C ASN A 336 -33.10 -0.45 2.86
N ILE A 337 -33.23 0.87 2.99
CA ILE A 337 -33.60 1.76 1.88
C ILE A 337 -32.58 1.63 0.73
N LEU A 338 -31.28 1.61 1.06
CA LEU A 338 -30.23 1.42 0.06
C LEU A 338 -30.24 0.04 -0.59
N LYS A 339 -30.55 -1.02 0.17
CA LYS A 339 -30.72 -2.37 -0.40
C LYS A 339 -31.87 -2.40 -1.40
N GLN A 340 -32.96 -1.67 -1.14
CA GLN A 340 -34.08 -1.54 -2.07
C GLN A 340 -33.68 -0.73 -3.31
N ILE A 341 -33.06 0.44 -3.14
CA ILE A 341 -32.53 1.26 -4.25
C ILE A 341 -31.62 0.45 -5.18
N ASN A 342 -30.73 -0.36 -4.60
CA ASN A 342 -29.80 -1.20 -5.35
C ASN A 342 -30.48 -2.28 -6.21
N LYS A 343 -31.73 -2.64 -5.91
CA LYS A 343 -32.50 -3.71 -6.58
C LYS A 343 -33.54 -3.20 -7.58
N ILE A 344 -33.89 -1.90 -7.53
CA ILE A 344 -35.01 -1.32 -8.31
C ILE A 344 -34.85 -1.55 -9.82
N ARG A 345 -33.64 -1.47 -10.37
CA ARG A 345 -33.40 -1.71 -11.80
C ARG A 345 -33.66 -3.16 -12.23
N GLU A 346 -33.40 -4.13 -11.34
CA GLU A 346 -33.70 -5.53 -11.65
C GLU A 346 -35.20 -5.78 -11.56
N LEU A 347 -35.83 -5.24 -10.51
CA LEU A 347 -37.29 -5.27 -10.34
C LEU A 347 -37.99 -4.69 -11.56
N SER A 348 -37.54 -3.54 -12.07
CA SER A 348 -38.12 -2.91 -13.27
C SER A 348 -38.05 -3.80 -14.50
N ILE A 349 -36.93 -4.48 -14.74
CA ILE A 349 -36.74 -5.35 -15.90
C ILE A 349 -37.59 -6.62 -15.76
N VAL A 350 -37.60 -7.24 -14.58
CA VAL A 350 -38.38 -8.45 -14.30
C VAL A 350 -39.88 -8.15 -14.46
N LEU A 351 -40.38 -7.04 -13.90
CA LEU A 351 -41.78 -6.64 -14.02
C LEU A 351 -42.17 -6.35 -15.47
N LYS A 352 -41.40 -5.51 -16.20
CA LYS A 352 -41.65 -5.21 -17.61
C LYS A 352 -41.66 -6.49 -18.47
N ASN A 353 -40.76 -7.45 -18.22
CA ASN A 353 -40.72 -8.71 -18.95
C ASN A 353 -41.93 -9.62 -18.64
N ILE A 354 -42.31 -9.75 -17.36
CA ILE A 354 -43.46 -10.59 -16.99
C ILE A 354 -44.75 -10.04 -17.60
N ILE A 355 -44.96 -8.72 -17.53
CA ILE A 355 -46.16 -8.06 -18.07
C ILE A 355 -46.19 -8.21 -19.59
N LYS A 356 -45.05 -8.00 -20.26
CA LYS A 356 -44.93 -8.21 -21.71
C LYS A 356 -45.19 -9.66 -22.13
N ASP A 357 -44.72 -10.64 -21.37
CA ASP A 357 -44.97 -12.06 -21.63
C ASP A 357 -46.44 -12.45 -21.42
N GLN A 358 -47.13 -11.85 -20.44
CA GLN A 358 -48.58 -12.08 -20.25
C GLN A 358 -49.41 -11.46 -21.37
N LEU A 359 -49.14 -10.21 -21.76
CA LEU A 359 -49.81 -9.56 -22.90
C LEU A 359 -49.62 -10.35 -24.20
N ARG A 360 -48.42 -10.89 -24.43
CA ARG A 360 -48.11 -11.66 -25.63
C ARG A 360 -48.81 -13.02 -25.68
N ASN A 361 -49.05 -13.65 -24.52
CA ASN A 361 -49.80 -14.91 -24.47
C ASN A 361 -51.30 -14.71 -24.76
N ASN A 362 -51.83 -13.51 -24.54
CA ASN A 362 -53.20 -13.16 -24.88
C ASN A 362 -53.37 -12.78 -26.37
N SER A 363 -52.28 -12.44 -27.07
CA SER A 363 -52.30 -12.01 -28.48
C SER A 363 -51.41 -12.88 -29.38
N LYS A 364 -51.98 -13.98 -29.92
CA LYS A 364 -51.47 -14.86 -31.02
C LYS A 364 -50.32 -15.84 -30.72
N GLU A 365 -50.47 -17.05 -31.26
CA GLU A 365 -49.42 -18.08 -31.29
C GLU A 365 -48.15 -17.59 -32.02
N PRO A 366 -46.94 -17.92 -31.52
CA PRO A 366 -45.69 -17.49 -32.15
C PRO A 366 -45.38 -18.26 -33.44
N SER A 367 -44.93 -17.55 -34.48
CA SER A 367 -44.54 -18.10 -35.79
C SER A 367 -43.37 -19.10 -35.73
N LEU A 368 -43.38 -20.08 -36.66
CA LEU A 368 -42.43 -21.21 -36.74
C LEU A 368 -40.94 -20.76 -36.80
N SER A 369 -40.63 -19.67 -37.51
CA SER A 369 -39.27 -19.12 -37.61
C SER A 369 -38.72 -18.60 -36.28
N VAL A 370 -39.59 -18.07 -35.41
CA VAL A 370 -39.24 -17.60 -34.06
C VAL A 370 -39.03 -18.78 -33.11
N LYS A 371 -39.78 -19.88 -33.27
CA LYS A 371 -39.57 -21.14 -32.51
C LYS A 371 -38.23 -21.79 -32.86
N VAL A 372 -37.89 -21.90 -34.15
CA VAL A 372 -36.62 -22.51 -34.60
C VAL A 372 -35.41 -21.67 -34.19
N ARG A 373 -35.47 -20.33 -34.31
CA ARG A 373 -34.38 -19.44 -33.85
C ARG A 373 -34.21 -19.42 -32.33
N LYS A 374 -35.30 -19.58 -31.57
CA LYS A 374 -35.25 -19.73 -30.11
C LYS A 374 -34.68 -21.09 -29.70
N SER A 375 -34.98 -22.17 -30.41
CA SER A 375 -34.49 -23.51 -30.06
C SER A 375 -32.99 -23.68 -30.33
N THR A 376 -32.48 -23.15 -31.45
CA THR A 376 -31.04 -23.24 -31.80
C THR A 376 -30.17 -22.42 -30.84
N ASN A 377 -30.56 -21.18 -30.53
CA ASN A 377 -29.88 -20.37 -29.52
C ASN A 377 -29.99 -20.95 -28.11
N TYR A 378 -31.12 -21.60 -27.78
CA TYR A 378 -31.28 -22.28 -26.50
C TYR A 378 -30.36 -23.51 -26.39
N CYS A 379 -30.26 -24.31 -27.45
CA CYS A 379 -29.39 -25.49 -27.49
C CYS A 379 -27.91 -25.10 -27.37
N LEU A 380 -27.44 -24.12 -28.16
CA LEU A 380 -26.07 -23.59 -28.07
C LEU A 380 -25.75 -23.04 -26.67
N LYS A 381 -26.68 -22.26 -26.09
CA LYS A 381 -26.51 -21.69 -24.75
C LYS A 381 -26.49 -22.79 -23.68
N LYS A 382 -27.31 -23.84 -23.82
CA LYS A 382 -27.36 -24.99 -22.91
C LYS A 382 -26.06 -25.81 -23.00
N SER A 383 -25.56 -26.07 -24.21
CA SER A 383 -24.28 -26.75 -24.43
C SER A 383 -23.10 -25.97 -23.85
N CYS A 384 -23.03 -24.65 -24.08
CA CYS A 384 -21.99 -23.80 -23.46
C CYS A 384 -22.07 -23.81 -21.93
N LEU A 385 -23.27 -23.86 -21.34
CA LEU A 385 -23.44 -23.95 -19.88
C LEU A 385 -22.95 -25.30 -19.33
N TYR A 386 -23.22 -26.42 -20.02
CA TYR A 386 -22.68 -27.73 -19.61
C TYR A 386 -21.16 -27.77 -19.72
N LEU A 387 -20.59 -27.22 -20.79
CA LEU A 387 -19.14 -27.14 -21.00
C LEU A 387 -18.48 -26.28 -19.92
N PHE A 388 -19.08 -25.14 -19.57
CA PHE A 388 -18.65 -24.30 -18.45
C PHE A 388 -18.75 -25.03 -17.11
N GLN A 389 -19.84 -25.75 -16.84
CA GLN A 389 -20.00 -26.51 -15.60
C GLN A 389 -18.95 -27.62 -15.49
N PHE A 390 -18.71 -28.36 -16.57
CA PHE A 390 -17.69 -29.40 -16.63
C PHE A 390 -16.29 -28.85 -16.36
N LEU A 391 -15.91 -27.76 -17.04
CA LEU A 391 -14.63 -27.09 -16.82
C LEU A 391 -14.52 -26.55 -15.39
N SER A 392 -15.61 -26.00 -14.83
CA SER A 392 -15.64 -25.46 -13.47
C SER A 392 -15.39 -26.53 -12.41
N ASN A 393 -15.90 -27.76 -12.63
CA ASN A 393 -15.68 -28.91 -11.75
C ASN A 393 -14.24 -29.41 -11.84
N ILE A 394 -13.65 -29.46 -13.05
CA ILE A 394 -12.23 -29.82 -13.22
C ILE A 394 -11.34 -28.84 -12.46
N ILE A 395 -11.57 -27.53 -12.64
CA ILE A 395 -10.81 -26.47 -11.96
C ILE A 395 -10.92 -26.63 -10.44
N PHE A 396 -12.11 -26.92 -9.93
CA PHE A 396 -12.33 -27.13 -8.50
C PHE A 396 -11.52 -28.31 -7.94
N TRP A 397 -11.52 -29.47 -8.62
CA TRP A 397 -10.73 -30.64 -8.18
C TRP A 397 -9.23 -30.38 -8.24
N VAL A 398 -8.74 -29.68 -9.27
CA VAL A 398 -7.33 -29.26 -9.36
C VAL A 398 -6.97 -28.34 -8.19
N MET A 399 -7.81 -27.35 -7.87
CA MET A 399 -7.62 -26.47 -6.72
C MET A 399 -7.66 -27.23 -5.37
N LEU A 400 -8.45 -28.30 -5.27
CA LEU A 400 -8.54 -29.12 -4.06
C LEU A 400 -7.29 -29.98 -3.85
N ILE A 401 -6.74 -30.59 -4.91
CA ILE A 401 -5.45 -31.29 -4.87
C ILE A 401 -4.34 -30.31 -4.50
N GLN A 402 -4.30 -29.13 -5.13
CA GLN A 402 -3.34 -28.08 -4.81
C GLN A 402 -3.45 -27.63 -3.35
N LYS A 403 -4.67 -27.52 -2.79
CA LYS A 403 -4.89 -27.21 -1.38
C LYS A 403 -4.28 -28.30 -0.48
N ALA A 404 -4.52 -29.58 -0.78
CA ALA A 404 -3.97 -30.68 0.01
C ALA A 404 -2.44 -30.66 0.05
N VAL A 405 -1.79 -30.44 -1.10
CA VAL A 405 -0.33 -30.30 -1.18
C VAL A 405 0.16 -29.05 -0.44
N SER A 406 -0.58 -27.94 -0.52
CA SER A 406 -0.18 -26.71 0.17
C SER A 406 -0.30 -26.85 1.69
N GLU A 407 -1.32 -27.55 2.17
CA GLU A 407 -1.56 -27.78 3.59
C GLU A 407 -0.47 -28.67 4.22
N THR A 408 -0.02 -29.72 3.53
CA THR A 408 1.09 -30.57 4.01
C THR A 408 2.40 -29.79 4.12
N VAL A 409 2.72 -28.95 3.14
CA VAL A 409 3.92 -28.10 3.18
C VAL A 409 3.83 -27.05 4.30
N LEU A 410 2.65 -26.48 4.54
CA LEU A 410 2.44 -25.53 5.65
C LEU A 410 2.66 -26.19 7.01
N TYR A 411 2.19 -27.43 7.22
CA TYR A 411 2.47 -28.17 8.45
C TYR A 411 3.97 -28.34 8.71
N ILE A 412 4.77 -28.57 7.65
CA ILE A 412 6.23 -28.67 7.75
C ILE A 412 6.86 -27.33 8.13
N ILE A 413 6.43 -26.23 7.49
CA ILE A 413 6.97 -24.88 7.75
C ILE A 413 6.62 -24.38 9.16
N GLU A 414 5.43 -24.73 9.65
CA GLU A 414 4.92 -24.32 10.96
C GLU A 414 5.36 -25.25 12.09
N TRP A 415 6.06 -26.33 11.77
CA TRP A 415 6.57 -27.25 12.78
C TRP A 415 7.57 -26.54 13.69
N LYS A 416 7.23 -26.45 14.97
CA LYS A 416 8.12 -25.99 16.03
C LYS A 416 8.78 -27.20 16.68
N LEU A 417 10.13 -27.24 16.69
CA LEU A 417 10.88 -28.26 17.43
C LEU A 417 10.57 -28.23 18.95
N TYR A 418 10.26 -27.05 19.49
CA TYR A 418 9.83 -26.87 20.89
C TYR A 418 8.84 -25.69 20.99
N TYR A 419 7.90 -25.72 21.94
CA TYR A 419 6.76 -24.77 22.02
C TYR A 419 7.18 -23.28 22.02
N ASN A 420 8.34 -22.96 22.63
CA ASN A 420 8.88 -21.61 22.72
C ASN A 420 9.86 -21.21 21.60
N TRP A 421 10.14 -22.10 20.64
CA TRP A 421 11.12 -21.81 19.59
C TRP A 421 10.48 -21.04 18.42
N ILE A 422 11.33 -20.25 17.79
CA ILE A 422 11.02 -19.40 16.65
C ILE A 422 10.69 -20.30 15.46
N SER A 423 9.59 -20.02 14.73
CA SER A 423 9.21 -20.83 13.57
C SER A 423 10.11 -20.53 12.37
N LEU A 424 10.24 -21.47 11.43
CA LEU A 424 11.11 -21.30 10.25
C LEU A 424 10.75 -20.04 9.45
N LYS A 425 9.46 -19.69 9.38
CA LYS A 425 8.97 -18.48 8.71
C LYS A 425 9.42 -17.17 9.39
N ASP A 426 9.76 -17.20 10.68
CA ASP A 426 10.26 -16.00 11.37
C ASP A 426 11.76 -15.78 11.13
N ILE A 427 12.50 -16.82 10.72
CA ILE A 427 13.95 -16.77 10.49
C ILE A 427 14.28 -16.28 9.07
N SER A 428 13.53 -16.70 8.05
CA SER A 428 13.81 -16.41 6.64
C SER A 428 12.64 -15.71 5.94
N ALA A 429 12.94 -14.63 5.21
CA ALA A 429 11.95 -13.91 4.41
C ALA A 429 11.45 -14.76 3.23
N THR A 430 12.29 -15.63 2.67
CA THR A 430 11.88 -16.56 1.60
C THR A 430 10.86 -17.58 2.08
N VAL A 431 11.12 -18.22 3.24
CA VAL A 431 10.19 -19.18 3.84
C VAL A 431 8.86 -18.52 4.16
N GLN A 432 8.89 -17.29 4.65
CA GLN A 432 7.69 -16.51 4.89
C GLN A 432 6.90 -16.19 3.61
N GLN A 433 7.59 -15.81 2.53
CA GLN A 433 6.95 -15.54 1.25
C GLN A 433 6.29 -16.82 0.69
N ILE A 434 6.95 -17.97 0.85
CA ILE A 434 6.39 -19.28 0.50
C ILE A 434 5.14 -19.59 1.34
N ASP A 435 5.21 -19.42 2.66
CA ASP A 435 4.05 -19.59 3.57
C ASP A 435 2.86 -18.73 3.13
N MET A 436 3.09 -17.44 2.83
CA MET A 436 2.04 -16.54 2.35
C MET A 436 1.41 -17.04 1.03
N ARG A 437 2.22 -17.50 0.06
CA ARG A 437 1.72 -18.02 -1.23
C ARG A 437 0.94 -19.33 -1.06
N LEU A 438 1.41 -20.24 -0.21
CA LEU A 438 0.70 -21.48 0.10
C LEU A 438 -0.65 -21.21 0.77
N GLN A 439 -0.71 -20.26 1.71
CA GLN A 439 -1.98 -19.86 2.32
C GLN A 439 -2.96 -19.22 1.32
N GLN A 440 -2.46 -18.44 0.35
CA GLN A 440 -3.27 -17.94 -0.76
C GLN A 440 -3.86 -19.07 -1.61
N PHE A 441 -3.06 -20.09 -1.94
CA PHE A 441 -3.52 -21.27 -2.66
C PHE A 441 -4.55 -22.08 -1.87
N CYS A 442 -4.40 -22.22 -0.55
CA CYS A 442 -5.41 -22.85 0.29
C CYS A 442 -6.74 -22.09 0.32
N TYR A 443 -6.73 -20.77 0.12
CA TYR A 443 -7.93 -19.93 0.16
C TYR A 443 -8.67 -19.83 -1.19
N TRP A 444 -7.99 -20.06 -2.31
CA TRP A 444 -8.57 -19.98 -3.64
C TRP A 444 -9.81 -20.85 -3.90
N PRO A 445 -9.89 -22.13 -3.48
CA PRO A 445 -11.08 -22.93 -3.71
C PRO A 445 -12.34 -22.30 -3.07
N ILE A 446 -12.18 -21.68 -1.90
CA ILE A 446 -13.27 -21.00 -1.17
C ILE A 446 -13.73 -19.75 -1.93
N GLN A 447 -12.78 -18.93 -2.38
CA GLN A 447 -13.09 -17.73 -3.16
C GLN A 447 -13.74 -18.08 -4.50
N TYR A 448 -13.24 -19.12 -5.17
CA TYR A 448 -13.78 -19.62 -6.43
C TYR A 448 -15.23 -20.11 -6.26
N GLN A 449 -15.50 -20.85 -5.18
CA GLN A 449 -16.84 -21.30 -4.88
C GLN A 449 -17.80 -20.13 -4.56
N ALA A 450 -17.34 -19.15 -3.78
CA ALA A 450 -18.10 -17.92 -3.52
C ALA A 450 -18.44 -17.15 -4.81
N LEU A 451 -17.56 -17.21 -5.82
CA LEU A 451 -17.80 -16.62 -7.14
C LEU A 451 -18.81 -17.38 -7.99
N LEU A 452 -18.79 -18.71 -7.96
CA LEU A 452 -19.79 -19.53 -8.65
C LEU A 452 -21.18 -19.32 -8.04
N ASN A 453 -21.27 -19.29 -6.71
CA ASN A 453 -22.54 -19.11 -5.99
C ASN A 453 -23.19 -17.74 -6.25
N ARG A 454 -22.40 -16.70 -6.57
CA ARG A 454 -22.92 -15.37 -6.95
C ARG A 454 -23.94 -15.41 -8.09
N LYS A 455 -23.80 -16.33 -9.05
CA LYS A 455 -24.73 -16.44 -10.19
C LYS A 455 -26.01 -17.20 -9.84
N LYS A 456 -26.00 -18.03 -8.80
CA LYS A 456 -27.13 -18.90 -8.40
C LYS A 456 -28.04 -18.22 -7.36
N GLU A 457 -27.47 -17.50 -6.40
CA GLU A 457 -28.23 -16.75 -5.39
C GLU A 457 -28.46 -15.31 -5.82
N TYR A 458 -29.65 -14.75 -5.56
CA TYR A 458 -29.88 -13.30 -5.67
C TYR A 458 -28.84 -12.60 -4.80
N PRO A 459 -27.87 -11.90 -5.40
CA PRO A 459 -26.64 -11.61 -4.70
C PRO A 459 -26.92 -10.58 -3.62
N ASN A 460 -26.54 -10.90 -2.40
CA ASN A 460 -26.25 -9.88 -1.40
C ASN A 460 -25.05 -9.09 -1.93
N VAL A 461 -25.34 -8.07 -2.74
CA VAL A 461 -24.38 -7.20 -3.45
C VAL A 461 -23.26 -6.73 -2.51
N THR A 462 -23.65 -6.40 -1.27
CA THR A 462 -22.76 -5.94 -0.21
C THR A 462 -21.73 -6.99 0.25
N LYS A 463 -22.02 -8.28 0.16
CA LYS A 463 -21.10 -9.37 0.56
C LYS A 463 -20.37 -10.00 -0.63
N SER A 464 -21.04 -10.15 -1.77
CA SER A 464 -20.47 -10.85 -2.92
C SER A 464 -19.46 -10.02 -3.72
N TYR A 465 -19.65 -8.70 -3.83
CA TYR A 465 -18.78 -7.85 -4.65
C TYR A 465 -17.39 -7.63 -4.03
N PRO A 466 -17.24 -7.42 -2.70
CA PRO A 466 -15.92 -7.37 -2.07
C PRO A 466 -15.09 -8.65 -2.32
N ASN A 467 -15.71 -9.82 -2.21
CA ASN A 467 -15.04 -11.11 -2.45
C ASN A 467 -14.58 -11.24 -3.92
N TYR A 468 -15.39 -10.77 -4.86
CA TYR A 468 -14.99 -10.68 -6.27
C TYR A 468 -13.78 -9.77 -6.47
N ILE A 469 -13.83 -8.56 -5.92
CA ILE A 469 -12.73 -7.58 -6.06
C ILE A 469 -11.43 -8.13 -5.47
N ARG A 470 -11.50 -8.78 -4.30
CA ARG A 470 -10.33 -9.40 -3.66
C ARG A 470 -9.75 -10.55 -4.48
N PHE A 471 -10.59 -11.45 -4.99
CA PHE A 471 -10.14 -12.59 -5.79
C PHE A 471 -9.40 -12.12 -7.05
N TYR A 472 -10.00 -11.21 -7.82
CA TYR A 472 -9.36 -10.70 -9.03
C TYR A 472 -8.13 -9.84 -8.72
N ASN A 473 -8.12 -9.09 -7.62
CA ASN A 473 -6.90 -8.40 -7.18
C ASN A 473 -5.76 -9.38 -6.91
N ASN A 474 -6.03 -10.49 -6.21
CA ASN A 474 -5.02 -11.52 -5.94
C ASN A 474 -4.50 -12.17 -7.21
N ILE A 475 -5.38 -12.55 -8.14
CA ILE A 475 -4.97 -13.14 -9.43
C ILE A 475 -4.12 -12.14 -10.22
N TRP A 476 -4.54 -10.88 -10.30
CA TRP A 476 -3.84 -9.88 -11.09
C TRP A 476 -2.46 -9.53 -10.49
N LEU A 477 -2.36 -9.50 -9.16
CA LEU A 477 -1.09 -9.35 -8.47
C LEU A 477 -0.15 -10.52 -8.74
N ILE A 478 -0.63 -11.77 -8.61
CA ILE A 478 0.19 -12.96 -8.86
C ILE A 478 0.64 -13.02 -10.32
N ALA A 479 -0.25 -12.71 -11.27
CA ALA A 479 0.11 -12.68 -12.69
C ALA A 479 1.22 -11.66 -12.98
N ASN A 480 1.08 -10.42 -12.47
CA ASN A 480 2.12 -9.41 -12.64
C ASN A 480 3.43 -9.78 -11.92
N ASP A 481 3.33 -10.38 -10.73
CA ASP A 481 4.50 -10.85 -9.97
C ASP A 481 5.29 -11.90 -10.74
N ILE A 482 4.60 -12.85 -11.39
CA ILE A 482 5.22 -13.87 -12.26
C ILE A 482 5.80 -13.22 -13.52
N ILE A 483 5.10 -12.28 -14.17
CA ILE A 483 5.60 -11.59 -15.37
C ILE A 483 6.89 -10.84 -15.06
N PHE A 484 6.91 -10.02 -14.01
CA PHE A 484 8.14 -9.35 -13.57
C PHE A 484 9.21 -10.36 -13.18
N GLY A 485 8.81 -11.43 -12.48
CA GLY A 485 9.68 -12.53 -12.12
C GLY A 485 10.39 -13.18 -13.31
N ILE A 486 9.67 -13.46 -14.40
CA ILE A 486 10.23 -14.01 -15.65
C ILE A 486 11.22 -13.02 -16.28
N ILE A 487 10.87 -11.72 -16.33
CA ILE A 487 11.74 -10.68 -16.90
C ILE A 487 13.05 -10.56 -16.12
N PHE A 488 12.99 -10.55 -14.79
CA PHE A 488 14.19 -10.49 -13.96
C PHE A 488 14.98 -11.81 -13.99
N GLY A 489 14.29 -12.95 -14.01
CA GLY A 489 14.90 -14.28 -14.06
C GLY A 489 15.69 -14.51 -15.35
N SER A 490 15.11 -14.14 -16.50
CA SER A 490 15.80 -14.21 -17.79
C SER A 490 17.01 -13.27 -17.82
N TYR A 491 16.87 -12.05 -17.30
CA TYR A 491 17.98 -11.09 -17.18
C TYR A 491 19.16 -11.64 -16.35
N LEU A 492 18.89 -12.33 -15.24
CA LEU A 492 19.92 -12.94 -14.39
C LEU A 492 20.69 -14.05 -15.11
N ILE A 493 20.00 -14.84 -15.93
CA ILE A 493 20.60 -15.94 -16.69
C ILE A 493 21.43 -15.40 -17.86
N GLU A 494 20.88 -14.47 -18.64
CA GLU A 494 21.55 -13.84 -19.78
C GLU A 494 22.86 -13.16 -19.36
N ASN A 495 22.87 -12.48 -18.21
CA ASN A 495 24.02 -11.68 -17.75
C ASN A 495 24.84 -12.36 -16.64
N LYS A 496 24.70 -13.69 -16.46
CA LYS A 496 25.29 -14.43 -15.33
C LYS A 496 26.78 -14.12 -15.11
N GLN A 497 27.59 -14.12 -16.18
CA GLN A 497 29.05 -13.89 -16.06
C GLN A 497 29.40 -12.47 -15.60
N GLN A 498 28.74 -11.46 -16.17
CA GLN A 498 28.96 -10.05 -15.79
C GLN A 498 28.45 -9.78 -14.36
N LEU A 499 27.32 -10.39 -13.98
CA LEU A 499 26.78 -10.31 -12.63
C LEU A 499 27.73 -10.92 -11.61
N ILE A 500 28.35 -12.06 -11.91
CA ILE A 500 29.33 -12.69 -11.02
C ILE A 500 30.49 -11.73 -10.74
N GLN A 501 31.07 -11.15 -11.79
CA GLN A 501 32.19 -10.21 -11.66
C GLN A 501 31.79 -8.96 -10.87
N SER A 502 30.61 -8.42 -11.16
CA SER A 502 30.10 -7.21 -10.50
C SER A 502 29.79 -7.44 -9.02
N ILE A 503 29.11 -8.53 -8.67
CA ILE A 503 28.77 -8.87 -7.29
C ILE A 503 30.04 -9.18 -6.50
N ASN A 504 30.99 -9.94 -7.06
CA ASN A 504 32.28 -10.19 -6.40
C ASN A 504 33.04 -8.88 -6.14
N TYR A 505 33.06 -7.95 -7.10
CA TYR A 505 33.70 -6.65 -6.94
C TYR A 505 33.04 -5.80 -5.85
N ILE A 506 31.71 -5.67 -5.89
CA ILE A 506 30.91 -4.90 -4.92
C ILE A 506 31.06 -5.51 -3.53
N SER A 507 30.94 -6.84 -3.42
CA SER A 507 31.07 -7.57 -2.16
C SER A 507 32.44 -7.33 -1.53
N ASN A 508 33.53 -7.52 -2.27
CA ASN A 508 34.89 -7.32 -1.74
C ASN A 508 35.14 -5.87 -1.31
N ILE A 509 34.63 -4.88 -2.04
CA ILE A 509 34.81 -3.47 -1.68
C ILE A 509 34.03 -3.11 -0.42
N TYR A 510 32.72 -3.39 -0.39
CA TYR A 510 31.88 -2.89 0.70
C TYR A 510 31.98 -3.74 1.96
N THR A 511 32.11 -5.06 1.83
CA THR A 511 32.14 -5.96 3.00
C THR A 511 33.54 -6.11 3.61
N ILE A 512 34.60 -5.85 2.85
CA ILE A 512 35.99 -6.05 3.31
C ILE A 512 36.79 -4.75 3.24
N GLU A 513 37.05 -4.22 2.04
CA GLU A 513 38.00 -3.11 1.86
C GLU A 513 37.54 -1.83 2.58
N SER A 514 36.25 -1.50 2.49
CA SER A 514 35.65 -0.34 3.15
C SER A 514 35.71 -0.46 4.67
N LEU A 515 35.38 -1.64 5.22
CA LEU A 515 35.48 -1.89 6.67
C LEU A 515 36.92 -1.86 7.15
N HIS A 516 37.85 -2.46 6.40
CA HIS A 516 39.29 -2.42 6.70
C HIS A 516 39.80 -0.97 6.75
N ASN A 517 39.49 -0.18 5.72
CA ASN A 517 39.90 1.22 5.64
C ASN A 517 39.26 2.07 6.76
N MET A 518 38.00 1.78 7.12
CA MET A 518 37.31 2.43 8.23
C MET A 518 37.97 2.11 9.58
N ILE A 519 38.30 0.85 9.84
CA ILE A 519 39.00 0.42 11.07
C ILE A 519 40.39 1.05 11.13
N PHE A 520 41.14 1.04 10.01
CA PHE A 520 42.45 1.68 9.95
C PHE A 520 42.36 3.20 10.15
N TRP A 521 41.30 3.85 9.65
CA TRP A 521 41.03 5.26 9.90
C TRP A 521 40.74 5.55 11.38
N LEU A 522 40.03 4.66 12.07
CA LEU A 522 39.76 4.72 13.51
C LEU A 522 41.02 4.53 14.37
N MET A 523 41.95 3.65 13.95
CA MET A 523 43.22 3.40 14.67
C MET A 523 44.17 4.59 14.67
N ASN A 524 44.12 5.42 13.63
CA ASN A 524 44.97 6.60 13.50
C ASN A 524 44.32 7.79 14.20
N TRP A 525 43.79 8.77 13.46
CA TRP A 525 43.08 9.94 14.01
C TRP A 525 41.82 10.23 13.19
N PRO A 526 40.67 9.63 13.53
CA PRO A 526 39.44 9.85 12.79
C PRO A 526 38.98 11.29 12.95
N GLY A 527 38.81 12.02 11.84
CA GLY A 527 38.33 13.41 11.84
C GLY A 527 39.22 14.40 12.58
N GLY A 528 40.49 14.07 12.84
CA GLY A 528 41.41 14.88 13.64
C GLY A 528 41.27 14.70 15.16
N LEU A 529 40.42 13.78 15.62
CA LEU A 529 40.32 13.41 17.03
C LEU A 529 41.53 12.55 17.42
N LYS A 530 42.30 13.02 18.40
CA LYS A 530 43.42 12.26 18.98
C LYS A 530 42.87 11.24 19.97
N LEU A 531 42.58 10.05 19.48
CA LEU A 531 42.18 8.91 20.30
C LEU A 531 43.38 8.30 21.03
N ASN A 532 43.12 7.50 22.07
CA ASN A 532 44.14 6.70 22.72
C ASN A 532 44.66 5.63 21.73
N SER A 533 45.95 5.71 21.37
CA SER A 533 46.57 4.87 20.33
C SER A 533 46.65 3.40 20.71
N GLU A 534 46.94 3.08 21.97
CA GLU A 534 47.07 1.69 22.43
C GLU A 534 45.71 0.98 22.38
N LEU A 535 44.67 1.61 22.93
CA LEU A 535 43.33 1.06 22.91
C LEU A 535 42.75 0.98 21.50
N ALA A 536 42.97 2.02 20.68
CA ALA A 536 42.54 2.02 19.28
C ALA A 536 43.27 0.93 18.49
N GLY A 537 44.56 0.72 18.75
CA GLY A 537 45.35 -0.37 18.18
C GLY A 537 44.83 -1.75 18.56
N PHE A 538 44.56 -1.98 19.85
CA PHE A 538 43.99 -3.24 20.35
C PHE A 538 42.63 -3.56 19.71
N LEU A 539 41.67 -2.63 19.79
CA LEU A 539 40.33 -2.81 19.20
C LEU A 539 40.41 -2.96 17.68
N GLY A 540 41.25 -2.17 17.03
CA GLY A 540 41.48 -2.23 15.59
C GLY A 540 42.00 -3.60 15.16
N ASN A 541 43.03 -4.11 15.82
CA ASN A 541 43.60 -5.44 15.53
C ASN A 541 42.58 -6.56 15.77
N LEU A 542 41.75 -6.47 16.81
CA LEU A 542 40.68 -7.44 17.08
C LEU A 542 39.64 -7.47 15.94
N PHE A 543 39.13 -6.30 15.51
CA PHE A 543 38.16 -6.24 14.42
C PHE A 543 38.77 -6.62 13.07
N LEU A 544 40.04 -6.27 12.82
CA LEU A 544 40.77 -6.69 11.61
C LEU A 544 40.99 -8.20 11.58
N TRP A 545 41.30 -8.83 12.72
CA TRP A 545 41.41 -10.29 12.82
C TRP A 545 40.09 -10.98 12.45
N LEU A 546 38.96 -10.53 13.03
CA LEU A 546 37.64 -11.07 12.70
C LEU A 546 37.25 -10.77 11.24
N LEU A 547 37.67 -9.64 10.67
CA LEU A 547 37.49 -9.32 9.26
C LEU A 547 38.28 -10.25 8.33
N ASN A 548 39.48 -10.67 8.74
CA ASN A 548 40.28 -11.63 7.98
C ASN A 548 39.62 -13.01 7.92
N ILE A 549 39.00 -13.46 9.02
CA ILE A 549 38.18 -14.67 9.01
C ILE A 549 37.02 -14.53 8.02
N TRP A 550 36.30 -13.41 8.05
CA TRP A 550 35.23 -13.15 7.08
C TRP A 550 35.72 -13.10 5.63
N LYS A 551 36.93 -12.60 5.40
CA LYS A 551 37.56 -12.60 4.08
C LYS A 551 37.78 -14.01 3.54
N GLU A 552 38.09 -14.99 4.38
CA GLU A 552 38.17 -16.39 3.96
C GLU A 552 36.79 -16.96 3.63
N TRP A 553 35.76 -16.64 4.43
CA TRP A 553 34.39 -17.04 4.11
C TRP A 553 33.89 -16.45 2.80
N ILE A 554 34.24 -15.20 2.47
CA ILE A 554 33.79 -14.57 1.23
C ILE A 554 34.42 -15.22 0.00
N THR A 555 35.65 -15.75 0.07
CA THR A 555 36.27 -16.43 -1.07
C THR A 555 35.58 -17.75 -1.36
N ILE A 556 35.14 -18.45 -0.30
CA ILE A 556 34.29 -19.65 -0.40
C ILE A 556 32.93 -19.26 -1.02
N ILE A 557 32.25 -18.25 -0.47
CA ILE A 557 30.95 -17.78 -0.99
C ILE A 557 31.05 -17.36 -2.47
N ASN A 558 32.11 -16.65 -2.85
CA ASN A 558 32.34 -16.22 -4.23
C ASN A 558 32.51 -17.40 -5.20
N SER A 559 33.06 -18.53 -4.75
CA SER A 559 33.17 -19.76 -5.55
C SER A 559 31.79 -20.37 -5.85
N TYR A 560 30.84 -20.25 -4.91
CA TYR A 560 29.46 -20.73 -5.08
C TYR A 560 28.50 -19.67 -5.66
N LEU A 561 28.97 -18.46 -5.95
CA LEU A 561 28.17 -17.38 -6.52
C LEU A 561 27.40 -17.76 -7.82
N PRO A 562 27.95 -18.57 -8.75
CA PRO A 562 27.21 -19.02 -9.92
C PRO A 562 25.95 -19.83 -9.58
N VAL A 563 25.99 -20.60 -8.50
CA VAL A 563 24.86 -21.40 -7.99
C VAL A 563 23.84 -20.48 -7.32
N PHE A 564 24.30 -19.51 -6.51
CA PHE A 564 23.41 -18.51 -5.91
C PHE A 564 22.63 -17.71 -6.94
N ILE A 565 23.25 -17.30 -8.06
CA ILE A 565 22.55 -16.60 -9.14
C ILE A 565 21.53 -17.51 -9.84
N GLN A 566 21.84 -18.81 -10.00
CA GLN A 566 20.87 -19.77 -10.54
C GLN A 566 19.67 -19.96 -9.61
N ILE A 567 19.90 -20.12 -8.31
CA ILE A 567 18.83 -20.18 -7.30
C ILE A 567 18.02 -18.89 -7.33
N ALA A 568 18.67 -17.72 -7.41
CA ALA A 568 18.00 -16.44 -7.54
C ALA A 568 17.13 -16.37 -8.82
N ALA A 569 17.62 -16.88 -9.95
CA ALA A 569 16.86 -16.91 -11.20
C ALA A 569 15.64 -17.85 -11.11
N ILE A 570 15.80 -19.06 -10.55
CA ILE A 570 14.70 -20.00 -10.29
C ILE A 570 13.66 -19.36 -9.37
N SER A 571 14.13 -18.70 -8.31
CA SER A 571 13.28 -17.97 -7.37
C SER A 571 12.47 -16.86 -8.05
N SER A 572 13.08 -16.19 -9.04
CA SER A 572 12.44 -15.13 -9.82
C SER A 572 11.36 -15.68 -10.74
N PHE A 573 11.53 -16.84 -11.37
CA PHE A 573 10.48 -17.45 -12.20
C PHE A 573 9.19 -17.78 -11.42
N MET A 574 9.31 -18.06 -10.12
CA MET A 574 8.15 -18.28 -9.25
C MET A 574 7.45 -16.97 -8.84
N GLY A 575 8.09 -15.82 -9.05
CA GLY A 575 7.55 -14.49 -8.77
C GLY A 575 8.63 -13.49 -8.33
N PHE A 576 8.49 -12.23 -8.73
CA PHE A 576 9.41 -11.15 -8.33
C PHE A 576 9.48 -10.98 -6.82
N SER A 577 8.36 -11.14 -6.11
CA SER A 577 8.28 -11.12 -4.65
C SER A 577 9.20 -12.16 -3.98
N LEU A 578 9.30 -13.36 -4.57
CA LEU A 578 10.14 -14.43 -4.05
C LEU A 578 11.62 -14.10 -4.29
N PHE A 579 11.97 -13.55 -5.44
CA PHE A 579 13.31 -13.00 -5.70
C PHE A 579 13.70 -11.90 -4.69
N VAL A 580 12.83 -10.93 -4.41
CA VAL A 580 13.10 -9.86 -3.42
C VAL A 580 13.31 -10.44 -2.02
N SER A 581 12.51 -11.44 -1.63
CA SER A 581 12.67 -12.11 -0.34
C SER A 581 14.02 -12.85 -0.23
N PHE A 582 14.48 -13.46 -1.32
CA PHE A 582 15.80 -14.09 -1.41
C PHE A 582 16.93 -13.06 -1.32
N LEU A 583 16.77 -11.90 -1.97
CA LEU A 583 17.72 -10.79 -1.84
C LEU A 583 17.83 -10.27 -0.40
N ASN A 584 16.72 -10.23 0.34
CA ASN A 584 16.74 -9.82 1.74
C ASN A 584 17.52 -10.81 2.63
N ASP A 585 17.30 -12.10 2.45
CA ASP A 585 18.00 -13.14 3.21
C ASP A 585 19.49 -13.22 2.82
N THR A 586 19.84 -13.11 1.53
CA THR A 586 21.25 -13.02 1.10
C THR A 586 21.95 -11.78 1.65
N LEU A 587 21.29 -10.62 1.69
CA LEU A 587 21.82 -9.43 2.35
C LEU A 587 22.01 -9.64 3.86
N SER A 588 21.13 -10.43 4.50
CA SER A 588 21.26 -10.77 5.92
C SER A 588 22.51 -11.61 6.20
N LEU A 589 22.80 -12.59 5.34
CA LEU A 589 23.97 -13.44 5.43
C LEU A 589 25.25 -12.65 5.15
N LEU A 590 25.23 -11.82 4.09
CA LEU A 590 26.39 -11.03 3.67
C LEU A 590 26.82 -9.97 4.70
N THR A 591 25.90 -9.53 5.57
CA THR A 591 26.15 -8.48 6.57
C THR A 591 26.27 -9.02 8.00
N LEU A 592 26.40 -10.35 8.16
CA LEU A 592 26.46 -11.01 9.46
C LEU A 592 27.67 -10.55 10.29
N HIS A 593 28.86 -10.46 9.69
CA HIS A 593 30.07 -9.96 10.36
C HIS A 593 29.91 -8.53 10.89
N ILE A 594 29.24 -7.66 10.13
CA ILE A 594 28.94 -6.28 10.56
C ILE A 594 28.00 -6.29 11.76
N HIS A 595 27.03 -7.21 11.79
CA HIS A 595 26.17 -7.39 12.95
C HIS A 595 26.97 -7.83 14.18
N ILE A 596 27.93 -8.75 14.02
CA ILE A 596 28.84 -9.15 15.11
C ILE A 596 29.68 -7.97 15.60
N PHE A 597 30.27 -7.17 14.70
CA PHE A 597 31.05 -5.97 15.06
C PHE A 597 30.21 -4.95 15.83
N TYR A 598 29.00 -4.70 15.36
CA TYR A 598 28.05 -3.82 16.05
C TYR A 598 27.71 -4.36 17.45
N THR A 599 27.37 -5.64 17.58
CA THR A 599 27.01 -6.24 18.87
C THR A 599 28.20 -6.20 19.84
N ALA A 600 29.41 -6.56 19.39
CA ALA A 600 30.62 -6.50 20.20
C ALA A 600 30.94 -5.08 20.67
N SER A 601 30.94 -4.09 19.75
CA SER A 601 31.19 -2.69 20.10
C SER A 601 30.12 -2.11 21.02
N THR A 602 28.85 -2.51 20.84
CA THR A 602 27.74 -2.13 21.73
C THR A 602 27.95 -2.64 23.14
N LEU A 603 28.37 -3.90 23.31
CA LEU A 603 28.66 -4.49 24.62
C LEU A 603 29.81 -3.78 25.33
N ILE A 604 30.93 -3.56 24.63
CA ILE A 604 32.11 -2.88 25.17
C ILE A 604 31.73 -1.45 25.60
N TYR A 605 31.00 -0.73 24.75
CA TYR A 605 30.54 0.63 25.05
C TYR A 605 29.60 0.68 26.26
N ASN A 606 28.62 -0.22 26.34
CA ASN A 606 27.70 -0.28 27.48
C ASN A 606 28.42 -0.60 28.79
N TRP A 607 29.36 -1.56 28.76
CA TRP A 607 30.19 -1.88 29.92
C TRP A 607 31.00 -0.67 30.37
N GLN A 608 31.69 0.02 29.46
CA GLN A 608 32.47 1.21 29.83
C GLN A 608 31.60 2.35 30.34
N LEU A 609 30.44 2.61 29.71
CA LEU A 609 29.50 3.62 30.16
C LEU A 609 28.99 3.32 31.58
N THR A 610 28.65 2.06 31.86
CA THR A 610 28.18 1.62 33.19
C THR A 610 29.27 1.76 34.26
N ILE A 611 30.52 1.41 33.93
CA ILE A 611 31.69 1.61 34.81
C ILE A 611 31.90 3.10 35.08
N LEU A 612 31.87 3.94 34.05
CA LEU A 612 32.09 5.38 34.17
C LEU A 612 30.99 6.04 35.02
N ILE A 613 29.73 5.66 34.84
CA ILE A 613 28.62 6.13 35.69
C ILE A 613 28.81 5.70 37.15
N SER A 614 29.22 4.45 37.37
CA SER A 614 29.43 3.91 38.72
C SER A 614 30.61 4.60 39.44
N LEU A 615 31.73 4.81 38.73
CA LEU A 615 32.90 5.53 39.24
C LEU A 615 32.61 7.02 39.46
N PHE A 616 31.78 7.64 38.61
CA PHE A 616 31.33 9.02 38.83
C PHE A 616 30.46 9.15 40.08
N HIS A 617 29.65 8.14 40.39
CA HIS A 617 28.93 8.10 41.67
C HIS A 617 29.89 7.93 42.85
N LEU A 618 30.88 7.04 42.75
CA LEU A 618 31.93 6.85 43.75
C LEU A 618 32.68 8.16 44.02
N PHE A 619 33.09 8.89 42.98
CA PHE A 619 33.74 10.21 43.09
C PHE A 619 32.88 11.25 43.84
N ARG A 620 31.54 11.12 43.77
CA ARG A 620 30.59 12.01 44.45
C ARG A 620 30.22 11.55 45.86
N GLY A 621 30.81 10.47 46.38
CA GLY A 621 30.42 9.87 47.66
C GLY A 621 29.06 9.18 47.62
N LYS A 622 28.65 8.67 46.45
CA LYS A 622 27.32 8.08 46.22
C LYS A 622 27.42 6.63 45.74
N LYS A 623 26.48 5.79 46.16
CA LYS A 623 26.36 4.39 45.75
C LYS A 623 24.95 4.10 45.24
N LYS A 624 24.83 3.38 44.12
CA LYS A 624 23.52 2.88 43.68
C LYS A 624 23.13 1.65 44.49
N ASN A 625 22.02 1.75 45.20
CA ASN A 625 21.42 0.62 45.90
C ASN A 625 20.53 -0.18 44.94
N ILE A 626 20.95 -1.40 44.61
CA ILE A 626 20.25 -2.26 43.65
C ILE A 626 18.89 -2.71 44.20
N LEU A 627 18.79 -2.95 45.51
CA LEU A 627 17.58 -3.44 46.18
C LEU A 627 16.45 -2.41 46.19
N ARG A 628 16.81 -1.13 46.40
CA ARG A 628 15.84 0.00 46.44
C ARG A 628 15.85 0.85 45.18
N ASN A 629 16.65 0.46 44.17
CA ASN A 629 16.84 1.12 42.88
C ASN A 629 17.02 2.65 42.96
N ARG A 630 17.73 3.13 44.01
CA ARG A 630 17.98 4.55 44.30
C ARG A 630 19.48 4.82 44.51
N ILE A 631 19.87 6.09 44.52
CA ILE A 631 21.25 6.52 44.78
C ILE A 631 21.33 6.99 46.24
N ASP A 632 22.10 6.29 47.05
CA ASP A 632 22.33 6.58 48.47
C ASP A 632 23.70 7.25 48.65
N SER A 633 23.86 8.09 49.67
CA SER A 633 25.18 8.52 50.14
C SER A 633 25.87 7.36 50.83
N CYS A 634 27.17 7.20 50.61
CA CYS A 634 27.99 6.17 51.24
C CYS A 634 29.28 6.83 51.70
N ASP A 635 29.66 6.59 52.95
CA ASP A 635 30.91 7.08 53.50
C ASP A 635 32.03 6.18 52.97
N TYR A 636 32.86 6.75 52.10
CA TYR A 636 34.01 6.06 51.52
C TYR A 636 35.29 6.55 52.19
N ASP A 637 36.21 5.63 52.46
CA ASP A 637 37.55 6.00 52.93
C ASP A 637 38.29 6.82 51.87
N ILE A 638 39.24 7.65 52.32
CA ILE A 638 40.03 8.53 51.45
C ILE A 638 40.74 7.70 50.37
N ASP A 639 41.29 6.54 50.72
CA ASP A 639 41.98 5.66 49.78
C ASP A 639 41.06 5.13 48.67
N GLN A 640 39.82 4.78 49.01
CA GLN A 640 38.82 4.30 48.06
C GLN A 640 38.38 5.42 47.11
N LEU A 641 38.24 6.65 47.61
CA LEU A 641 37.90 7.81 46.81
C LEU A 641 39.05 8.18 45.85
N VAL A 642 40.30 8.14 46.32
CA VAL A 642 41.50 8.40 45.50
C VAL A 642 41.61 7.35 44.39
N LEU A 643 41.52 6.06 44.73
CA LEU A 643 41.54 4.97 43.74
C LEU A 643 40.41 5.11 42.72
N GLY A 644 39.19 5.40 43.20
CA GLY A 644 38.02 5.66 42.36
C GLY A 644 38.23 6.83 41.39
N THR A 645 38.87 7.90 41.84
CA THR A 645 39.20 9.08 41.04
C THR A 645 40.24 8.76 39.96
N ILE A 646 41.29 8.00 40.29
CA ILE A 646 42.31 7.56 39.33
C ILE A 646 41.69 6.65 38.26
N LEU A 647 40.88 5.67 38.66
CA LEU A 647 40.18 4.80 37.70
C LEU A 647 39.18 5.60 36.86
N PHE A 648 38.43 6.52 37.46
CA PHE A 648 37.48 7.37 36.75
C PHE A 648 38.17 8.19 35.65
N THR A 649 39.26 8.87 36.00
CA THR A 649 40.04 9.68 35.05
C THR A 649 40.60 8.82 33.91
N LEU A 650 41.16 7.65 34.21
CA LEU A 650 41.63 6.69 33.21
C LEU A 650 40.51 6.26 32.25
N PHE A 651 39.39 5.75 32.78
CA PHE A 651 38.27 5.29 31.95
C PHE A 651 37.62 6.43 31.15
N ALA A 652 37.55 7.63 31.71
CA ALA A 652 37.04 8.82 31.03
C ALA A 652 37.94 9.24 29.85
N PHE A 653 39.26 9.13 29.97
CA PHE A 653 40.19 9.38 28.86
C PHE A 653 40.17 8.29 27.78
N LEU A 654 39.84 7.04 28.14
CA LEU A 654 39.67 5.94 27.18
C LEU A 654 38.30 5.96 26.47
N PHE A 655 37.29 6.62 27.06
CA PHE A 655 35.92 6.61 26.57
C PHE A 655 35.72 7.15 25.15
N PRO A 656 36.36 8.26 24.72
CA PRO A 656 36.23 8.76 23.35
C PRO A 656 36.63 7.73 22.29
N THR A 657 37.62 6.87 22.57
CA THR A 657 38.05 5.82 21.64
C THR A 657 36.94 4.79 21.43
N ILE A 658 36.39 4.23 22.51
CA ILE A 658 35.33 3.22 22.43
C ILE A 658 34.04 3.81 21.85
N LEU A 659 33.71 5.06 22.21
CA LEU A 659 32.56 5.78 21.65
C LEU A 659 32.68 5.91 20.12
N ALA A 660 33.88 6.23 19.60
CA ALA A 660 34.11 6.35 18.16
C ALA A 660 33.91 5.00 17.43
N PHE A 661 34.46 3.90 17.96
CA PHE A 661 34.25 2.56 17.40
C PHE A 661 32.78 2.14 17.44
N TYR A 662 32.08 2.36 18.56
CA TYR A 662 30.65 2.07 18.68
C TYR A 662 29.81 2.86 17.67
N PHE A 663 30.00 4.17 17.60
CA PHE A 663 29.20 5.04 16.74
C PHE A 663 29.36 4.70 15.25
N THR A 664 30.58 4.38 14.81
CA THR A 664 30.81 3.99 13.40
C THR A 664 30.10 2.70 13.03
N PHE A 665 30.22 1.63 13.82
CA PHE A 665 29.51 0.37 13.55
C PHE A 665 28.00 0.50 13.72
N ALA A 666 27.52 1.33 14.66
CA ALA A 666 26.11 1.66 14.79
C ALA A 666 25.56 2.36 13.54
N LEU A 667 26.30 3.30 12.97
CA LEU A 667 25.91 4.00 11.74
C LEU A 667 25.82 3.03 10.56
N VAL A 668 26.84 2.18 10.36
CA VAL A 668 26.82 1.16 9.30
C VAL A 668 25.61 0.21 9.48
N ARG A 669 25.32 -0.19 10.73
CA ARG A 669 24.18 -1.05 11.04
C ARG A 669 22.83 -0.38 10.71
N ILE A 670 22.67 0.90 11.03
CA ILE A 670 21.46 1.66 10.71
C ILE A 670 21.24 1.73 9.19
N VAL A 671 22.30 1.94 8.41
CA VAL A 671 22.23 1.94 6.94
C VAL A 671 21.73 0.58 6.42
N ILE A 672 22.24 -0.53 6.94
CA ILE A 672 21.80 -1.88 6.55
C ILE A 672 20.33 -2.11 6.93
N ILE A 673 19.90 -1.65 8.10
CA ILE A 673 18.49 -1.74 8.53
C ILE A 673 17.57 -0.95 7.58
N ILE A 674 17.99 0.24 7.12
CA ILE A 674 17.24 1.03 6.15
C ILE A 674 17.12 0.30 4.81
N ILE A 675 18.22 -0.29 4.30
CA ILE A 675 18.18 -1.06 3.05
C ILE A 675 17.23 -2.25 3.17
N LYS A 676 17.27 -2.98 4.29
CA LYS A 676 16.32 -4.08 4.55
C LYS A 676 14.88 -3.60 4.64
N ALA A 677 14.62 -2.47 5.32
CA ALA A 677 13.29 -1.90 5.38
C ALA A 677 12.76 -1.52 3.99
N ILE A 678 13.62 -1.03 3.08
CA ILE A 678 13.26 -0.78 1.68
C ILE A 678 12.87 -2.09 1.00
N LEU A 679 13.68 -3.15 1.10
CA LEU A 679 13.35 -4.46 0.53
C LEU A 679 12.01 -5.01 1.07
N ASP A 680 11.79 -4.91 2.38
CA ASP A 680 10.54 -5.33 3.01
C ASP A 680 9.33 -4.51 2.52
N THR A 681 9.48 -3.20 2.35
CA THR A 681 8.42 -2.38 1.77
C THR A 681 8.13 -2.78 0.33
N THR A 682 9.16 -3.02 -0.51
CA THR A 682 8.97 -3.49 -1.89
C THR A 682 8.25 -4.84 -1.94
N LEU A 683 8.55 -5.75 -1.00
CA LEU A 683 7.86 -7.03 -0.85
C LEU A 683 6.38 -6.82 -0.48
N THR A 684 6.07 -5.93 0.46
CA THR A 684 4.68 -5.61 0.82
C THR A 684 3.89 -4.96 -0.33
N PHE A 685 4.54 -4.14 -1.16
CA PHE A 685 3.93 -3.60 -2.36
C PHE A 685 3.64 -4.70 -3.38
N ALA A 686 4.60 -5.57 -3.68
CA ALA A 686 4.39 -6.67 -4.61
C ALA A 686 3.22 -7.59 -4.21
N ASN A 687 3.01 -7.80 -2.90
CA ASN A 687 2.02 -8.75 -2.39
C ASN A 687 0.60 -8.18 -2.21
N HIS A 688 0.43 -6.88 -1.96
CA HIS A 688 -0.87 -6.30 -1.55
C HIS A 688 -1.27 -5.03 -2.33
N PHE A 689 -0.59 -4.69 -3.43
CA PHE A 689 -0.94 -3.45 -4.15
C PHE A 689 -2.38 -3.53 -4.71
N PRO A 690 -3.27 -2.55 -4.43
CA PRO A 690 -4.68 -2.62 -4.82
C PRO A 690 -4.89 -2.30 -6.31
N LEU A 691 -4.15 -2.96 -7.19
CA LEU A 691 -4.12 -2.72 -8.64
C LEU A 691 -5.49 -2.84 -9.27
N PHE A 692 -6.22 -3.92 -8.94
CA PHE A 692 -7.53 -4.15 -9.52
C PHE A 692 -8.54 -3.11 -9.04
N ALA A 693 -8.45 -2.68 -7.77
CA ALA A 693 -9.31 -1.62 -7.25
C ALA A 693 -9.02 -0.26 -7.91
N ILE A 694 -7.74 0.08 -8.12
CA ILE A 694 -7.35 1.30 -8.85
C ILE A 694 -7.87 1.24 -10.29
N MET A 695 -7.66 0.13 -10.98
CA MET A 695 -8.16 -0.08 -12.35
C MET A 695 -9.69 0.08 -12.41
N LEU A 696 -10.41 -0.53 -11.47
CA LEU A 696 -11.87 -0.39 -11.40
C LEU A 696 -12.29 1.06 -11.15
N ARG A 697 -11.61 1.78 -10.27
CA ARG A 697 -11.91 3.19 -9.97
C ARG A 697 -11.72 4.09 -11.19
N ILE A 698 -10.70 3.83 -12.00
CA ILE A 698 -10.46 4.58 -13.25
C ILE A 698 -11.49 4.22 -14.32
N LYS A 699 -11.86 2.94 -14.44
CA LYS A 699 -12.81 2.48 -15.46
C LYS A 699 -14.25 2.88 -15.16
N ASP A 700 -14.66 2.80 -13.90
CA ASP A 700 -16.04 3.08 -13.45
C ASP A 700 -16.06 3.33 -11.92
N PRO A 701 -16.03 4.60 -11.48
CA PRO A 701 -15.91 4.95 -10.06
C PRO A 701 -17.09 4.43 -9.21
N PHE A 702 -18.26 4.22 -9.83
CA PHE A 702 -19.47 3.74 -9.16
C PHE A 702 -19.44 2.26 -8.76
N ARG A 703 -18.42 1.50 -9.19
CA ARG A 703 -18.20 0.10 -8.77
C ARG A 703 -17.59 -0.03 -7.38
N LEU A 704 -16.96 1.04 -6.89
CA LEU A 704 -16.28 1.09 -5.60
C LEU A 704 -16.90 2.21 -4.76
N PRO A 705 -18.12 2.04 -4.23
CA PRO A 705 -18.75 3.07 -3.41
C PRO A 705 -17.98 3.26 -2.10
N GLY A 706 -17.58 4.50 -1.85
CA GLY A 706 -16.99 4.99 -0.60
C GLY A 706 -18.04 5.59 0.35
N GLY A 707 -19.23 5.93 -0.16
CA GLY A 707 -20.30 6.58 0.59
C GLY A 707 -21.38 7.14 -0.35
N ILE A 708 -22.30 7.91 0.23
CA ILE A 708 -23.34 8.66 -0.52
C ILE A 708 -23.25 10.16 -0.21
N HIS A 709 -23.63 10.97 -1.18
CA HIS A 709 -23.71 12.43 -1.07
C HIS A 709 -25.05 12.89 -1.63
N PHE A 710 -25.68 13.83 -0.91
CA PHE A 710 -26.91 14.48 -1.32
C PHE A 710 -26.59 15.89 -1.81
N GLU A 711 -27.02 16.21 -3.03
CA GLU A 711 -26.94 17.55 -3.60
C GLU A 711 -28.36 18.11 -3.70
N LEU A 712 -28.61 19.28 -3.09
CA LEU A 712 -29.88 19.97 -3.24
C LEU A 712 -29.94 20.60 -4.62
N MET A 713 -31.02 20.35 -5.35
CA MET A 713 -31.23 20.92 -6.69
C MET A 713 -32.23 22.07 -6.58
N GLU A 714 -31.83 23.25 -7.04
CA GLU A 714 -32.74 24.36 -7.24
C GLU A 714 -33.52 24.11 -8.54
N PHE A 715 -34.81 23.84 -8.41
CA PHE A 715 -35.70 23.65 -9.54
C PHE A 715 -36.72 24.78 -9.58
N THR A 716 -36.71 25.55 -10.67
CA THR A 716 -37.78 26.48 -11.00
C THR A 716 -38.76 25.79 -11.95
N PRO A 717 -40.04 25.60 -11.59
CA PRO A 717 -41.02 24.99 -12.49
C PRO A 717 -41.16 25.81 -13.77
N SER A 718 -41.27 25.12 -14.92
CA SER A 718 -41.53 25.75 -16.21
C SER A 718 -42.89 26.47 -16.16
N SER A 719 -42.87 27.80 -16.32
CA SER A 719 -44.01 28.70 -16.15
C SER A 719 -45.08 28.61 -17.26
N GLN A 720 -45.16 27.50 -18.00
CA GLN A 720 -45.96 27.41 -19.22
C GLN A 720 -47.28 26.64 -19.08
N LEU A 721 -47.61 26.09 -17.90
CA LEU A 721 -48.84 25.33 -17.71
C LEU A 721 -49.93 26.17 -17.04
N LYS A 722 -50.92 26.60 -17.84
CA LYS A 722 -52.17 27.24 -17.39
C LYS A 722 -53.11 26.22 -16.72
N PHE A 723 -52.70 25.63 -15.60
CA PHE A 723 -53.62 24.91 -14.72
C PHE A 723 -54.08 25.84 -13.59
N SER A 724 -55.34 25.71 -13.16
CA SER A 724 -55.92 26.46 -12.04
C SER A 724 -55.38 26.01 -10.66
N LEU A 725 -54.30 25.24 -10.61
CA LEU A 725 -53.73 24.59 -9.43
C LEU A 725 -52.27 25.06 -9.25
N LYS A 726 -51.90 25.44 -8.02
CA LYS A 726 -50.53 25.84 -7.69
C LYS A 726 -49.63 24.59 -7.52
N PRO A 727 -48.34 24.67 -7.88
CA PRO A 727 -47.38 23.60 -7.61
C PRO A 727 -47.18 23.44 -6.10
N ILE A 728 -47.11 22.19 -5.62
CA ILE A 728 -46.84 21.88 -4.21
C ILE A 728 -45.39 22.27 -3.89
N GLN A 729 -45.11 22.70 -2.64
CA GLN A 729 -43.74 22.92 -2.18
C GLN A 729 -42.95 21.61 -2.20
N THR A 730 -42.12 21.43 -3.23
CA THR A 730 -41.31 20.23 -3.46
C THR A 730 -39.82 20.57 -3.32
N SER A 731 -39.12 19.79 -2.50
CA SER A 731 -37.65 19.85 -2.42
C SER A 731 -37.05 18.72 -3.27
N TYR A 732 -36.15 19.04 -4.19
CA TYR A 732 -35.45 18.05 -5.01
C TYR A 732 -34.05 17.80 -4.45
N ILE A 733 -33.75 16.54 -4.14
CA ILE A 733 -32.44 16.12 -3.65
C ILE A 733 -31.89 15.04 -4.57
N PHE A 734 -30.67 15.25 -5.05
CA PHE A 734 -29.97 14.29 -5.88
C PHE A 734 -29.06 13.40 -5.03
N LEU A 735 -29.31 12.09 -5.04
CA LEU A 735 -28.46 11.08 -4.41
C LEU A 735 -27.35 10.64 -5.37
N LYS A 736 -26.10 11.00 -5.05
CA LYS A 736 -24.89 10.52 -5.76
C LYS A 736 -24.09 9.54 -4.91
N SER A 737 -23.50 8.54 -5.55
CA SER A 737 -22.50 7.67 -4.93
C SER A 737 -21.13 8.35 -5.00
N THR A 738 -20.47 8.49 -3.85
CA THR A 738 -19.08 8.96 -3.81
C THR A 738 -18.15 7.77 -3.93
N PRO A 739 -17.18 7.77 -4.87
CA PRO A 739 -16.24 6.67 -4.99
C PRO A 739 -15.33 6.56 -3.76
N LEU A 740 -14.75 5.38 -3.58
CA LEU A 740 -13.78 5.11 -2.52
C LEU A 740 -12.57 6.03 -2.68
N SER A 741 -12.18 6.74 -1.61
CA SER A 741 -11.06 7.69 -1.65
C SER A 741 -9.72 6.99 -1.82
N LEU A 742 -8.76 7.64 -2.46
CA LEU A 742 -7.41 7.07 -2.61
C LEU A 742 -6.74 6.85 -1.26
N GLU A 743 -6.94 7.76 -0.32
CA GLU A 743 -6.44 7.61 1.04
C GLU A 743 -6.95 6.33 1.69
N SER A 744 -8.23 6.01 1.54
CA SER A 744 -8.80 4.78 2.11
C SER A 744 -8.25 3.52 1.44
N MET A 745 -7.96 3.56 0.13
CA MET A 745 -7.29 2.45 -0.58
C MET A 745 -5.86 2.20 -0.09
N PHE A 746 -5.12 3.26 0.24
CA PHE A 746 -3.71 3.20 0.66
C PHE A 746 -3.50 3.29 2.18
N CYS A 747 -4.58 3.32 2.98
CA CYS A 747 -4.54 3.48 4.44
C CYS A 747 -3.66 2.42 5.13
N GLN A 748 -3.52 1.23 4.55
CA GLN A 748 -2.63 0.20 5.08
C GLN A 748 -1.15 0.56 4.98
N TYR A 749 -0.74 1.19 3.88
CA TYR A 749 0.64 1.61 3.67
C TYR A 749 0.99 2.80 4.54
N SER A 750 0.06 3.73 4.74
CA SER A 750 0.25 4.83 5.70
C SER A 750 0.39 4.28 7.13
N ARG A 751 -0.41 3.27 7.52
CA ARG A 751 -0.25 2.54 8.79
C ARG A 751 1.09 1.82 8.89
N LEU A 752 1.57 1.16 7.83
CA LEU A 752 2.91 0.53 7.82
C LEU A 752 4.02 1.56 7.99
N ALA A 753 3.98 2.65 7.23
CA ALA A 753 4.93 3.75 7.34
C ALA A 753 4.91 4.37 8.73
N GLN A 754 3.73 4.54 9.33
CA GLN A 754 3.58 5.02 10.70
C GLN A 754 4.16 4.02 11.71
N ARG A 755 3.99 2.70 11.52
CA ARG A 755 4.61 1.67 12.38
C ARG A 755 6.13 1.71 12.29
N LEU A 756 6.69 1.78 11.08
CA LEU A 756 8.13 1.91 10.85
C LEU A 756 8.68 3.18 11.53
N LYS A 757 7.99 4.31 11.33
CA LYS A 757 8.36 5.59 11.92
C LYS A 757 8.32 5.52 13.45
N CYS A 758 7.22 5.04 14.02
CA CYS A 758 7.05 4.92 15.47
C CYS A 758 8.08 3.97 16.09
N HIS A 759 8.49 2.91 15.40
CA HIS A 759 9.48 1.98 15.95
C HIS A 759 10.89 2.57 15.92
N TYR A 760 11.39 2.92 14.73
CA TYR A 760 12.79 3.34 14.56
C TYR A 760 13.07 4.77 15.04
N PHE A 761 12.09 5.68 14.98
CA PHE A 761 12.22 7.04 15.51
C PHE A 761 11.59 7.21 16.90
N SER A 762 11.37 6.11 17.65
CA SER A 762 10.92 6.23 19.04
C SER A 762 12.00 6.84 19.93
N LYS A 763 11.58 7.62 20.93
CA LYS A 763 12.46 8.10 22.00
C LYS A 763 13.21 6.93 22.67
N GLN A 764 12.57 5.77 22.80
CA GLN A 764 13.18 4.58 23.38
C GLN A 764 14.36 4.05 22.57
N VAL A 765 14.26 3.99 21.24
CA VAL A 765 15.37 3.55 20.38
C VAL A 765 16.55 4.52 20.45
N ILE A 766 16.28 5.83 20.49
CA ILE A 766 17.31 6.85 20.67
C ILE A 766 18.01 6.70 22.03
N ILE A 767 17.24 6.50 23.11
CA ILE A 767 17.79 6.26 24.46
C ILE A 767 18.59 4.96 24.48
N ASN A 768 18.13 3.91 23.83
CA ASN A 768 18.84 2.63 23.73
C ASN A 768 20.16 2.79 22.98
N LEU A 769 20.19 3.55 21.88
CA LEU A 769 21.41 3.86 21.14
C LEU A 769 22.40 4.66 22.01
N ILE A 770 21.93 5.68 22.73
CA ILE A 770 22.79 6.46 23.64
C ILE A 770 23.34 5.58 24.77
N ARG A 771 22.54 4.64 25.30
CA ARG A 771 22.94 3.72 26.37
C ARG A 771 23.77 2.52 25.91
N GLY A 772 23.94 2.30 24.62
CA GLY A 772 24.64 1.10 24.13
C GLY A 772 23.82 -0.17 24.32
N ILE A 773 22.51 -0.10 24.15
CA ILE A 773 21.63 -1.28 24.13
C ILE A 773 21.39 -1.66 22.67
N ILE A 774 21.46 -2.96 22.36
CA ILE A 774 21.22 -3.49 21.02
C ILE A 774 19.83 -3.05 20.56
N ILE A 775 19.75 -2.42 19.38
CA ILE A 775 18.48 -2.03 18.77
C ILE A 775 17.84 -3.29 18.20
N PRO A 776 16.70 -3.75 18.76
CA PRO A 776 16.04 -4.92 18.21
C PRO A 776 15.50 -4.60 16.80
N PRO A 777 15.67 -5.51 15.82
CA PRO A 777 14.94 -5.39 14.56
C PRO A 777 13.43 -5.49 14.84
N ILE A 778 12.60 -4.90 13.97
CA ILE A 778 11.16 -5.05 14.11
C ILE A 778 10.82 -6.54 13.96
N PRO A 779 10.04 -7.14 14.88
CA PRO A 779 9.62 -8.53 14.74
C PRO A 779 8.83 -8.69 13.44
N ARG A 780 9.23 -9.69 12.65
CA ARG A 780 8.69 -9.95 11.31
C ARG A 780 7.18 -10.16 11.32
N GLU A 781 6.65 -10.83 12.34
CA GLU A 781 5.20 -10.97 12.56
C GLU A 781 4.45 -9.63 12.47
N LYS A 782 5.00 -8.55 13.05
CA LYS A 782 4.35 -7.24 13.06
C LYS A 782 4.44 -6.53 11.71
N LEU A 783 5.59 -6.64 11.01
CA LEU A 783 5.78 -6.06 9.68
C LEU A 783 4.87 -6.72 8.65
N TYR A 784 4.84 -8.05 8.66
CA TYR A 784 4.17 -8.83 7.63
C TYR A 784 2.72 -9.16 7.97
N SER A 785 2.22 -8.78 9.15
CA SER A 785 0.77 -8.83 9.50
C SER A 785 -0.16 -8.17 8.46
N LEU A 786 0.38 -7.27 7.61
CA LEU A 786 -0.33 -6.66 6.50
C LEU A 786 -0.43 -7.57 5.27
N GLN A 787 0.61 -8.38 5.00
CA GLN A 787 0.61 -9.36 3.92
C GLN A 787 -0.47 -10.42 4.11
N TYR A 788 -0.76 -10.78 5.37
CA TYR A 788 -1.82 -11.73 5.71
C TYR A 788 -3.21 -11.09 5.86
N SER A 789 -3.40 -9.79 5.62
CA SER A 789 -4.68 -9.11 5.90
C SER A 789 -5.84 -9.56 5.00
N MET A 790 -5.53 -10.07 3.79
CA MET A 790 -6.52 -10.62 2.85
C MET A 790 -6.83 -12.11 3.06
N LEU A 791 -6.13 -12.78 3.98
CA LEU A 791 -6.29 -14.20 4.26
C LEU A 791 -7.10 -14.41 5.55
N PRO A 792 -7.91 -15.49 5.65
CA PRO A 792 -8.61 -15.81 6.89
C PRO A 792 -7.62 -16.16 8.02
N GLU A 793 -8.02 -15.98 9.29
CA GLU A 793 -7.18 -16.37 10.45
C GLU A 793 -7.14 -17.90 10.61
N ASN A 794 -8.26 -18.58 10.41
CA ASN A 794 -8.38 -20.03 10.49
C ASN A 794 -8.52 -20.65 9.10
N ARG A 795 -7.83 -21.77 8.87
CA ARG A 795 -7.94 -22.56 7.64
C ARG A 795 -9.17 -23.45 7.71
N ILE A 796 -10.01 -23.42 6.68
CA ILE A 796 -11.17 -24.31 6.56
C ILE A 796 -10.69 -25.71 6.19
N SER A 797 -11.24 -26.75 6.82
CA SER A 797 -10.87 -28.14 6.55
C SER A 797 -11.26 -28.58 5.12
N ILE A 798 -10.59 -29.59 4.57
CA ILE A 798 -10.95 -30.15 3.25
C ILE A 798 -12.37 -30.75 3.29
N ALA A 799 -12.74 -31.42 4.39
CA ALA A 799 -14.06 -32.02 4.56
C ALA A 799 -15.20 -30.98 4.53
N GLU A 800 -15.03 -29.83 5.19
CA GLU A 800 -16.01 -28.73 5.13
C GLU A 800 -16.15 -28.19 3.70
N LEU A 801 -15.05 -28.08 2.96
CA LEU A 801 -15.06 -27.55 1.60
C LEU A 801 -15.78 -28.49 0.62
N ILE A 802 -15.61 -29.80 0.80
CA ILE A 802 -16.38 -30.81 0.07
C ILE A 802 -17.87 -30.74 0.43
N LYS A 803 -18.22 -30.54 1.71
CA LYS A 803 -19.63 -30.35 2.13
C LYS A 803 -20.27 -29.12 1.49
N ILE A 804 -19.55 -28.00 1.40
CA ILE A 804 -20.06 -26.78 0.75
C ILE A 804 -20.29 -27.05 -0.74
N ASN A 805 -19.45 -27.88 -1.38
CA ASN A 805 -19.61 -28.27 -2.79
C ASN A 805 -20.72 -29.31 -3.03
N SER A 806 -20.93 -30.26 -2.12
CA SER A 806 -22.00 -31.26 -2.24
C SER A 806 -23.40 -30.70 -2.02
N ASN A 807 -23.50 -29.55 -1.33
CA ASN A 807 -24.76 -28.82 -1.16
C ASN A 807 -25.15 -27.98 -2.41
N GLN A 808 -24.38 -28.07 -3.51
CA GLN A 808 -24.64 -27.41 -4.80
C GLN A 808 -25.34 -28.32 -5.81
#